data_AF-A0A4Q4S121-F1
#
_entry.id   AF-A0A4Q4S121-F1
#
_cell.length_a   1.000
_cell.length_b   1.000
_cell.length_c   1.000
_cell.angle_alpha   90.00
_cell.angle_beta   90.00
_cell.angle_gamma   90.00
#
_symmetry.space_group_name_H-M   'P 1'
#
loop_
_entity.id
_entity.type
_entity.pdbx_description
1 polymer ?
#
loop_
_entity_poly.entity_id
_entity_poly.type
_entity_poly.pdbx_seq_one_letter_code
_entity_poly.pdbx_strand_id
1 'polypeptide(L)'
;MVAIATMNRTLSTAAPSAGGSLKRKQTDHSSDAENTVPNQLKRRRVTFDPEVDVRILSEHHEKSLELVGEEVRRAIEKHATGEKAAYDGLKALFKEPPTSTSAPLSRLLQKYVIALSEHTPKLDSNCKGLVHAVIDCSWIARNEDFLRSYRIFLRRLLSVQSSYMSTVLQMLVDMFLNTPSVNARQQDDPPIQRVRLQARIHETLMGILRYSPMASSFLAPVISSTFPFSNDSAKTHVEYIRNIFRVTEYAPEIKGEILALVTDKLCKIDAQMQVDMDDMDDDLEEQLVGDAINDEEDDDDASDDGSVSSEESLDPEEQRLKDIKDMMLKLDTVMDVQFSYYDSIFERRDLQEMDRTYQTLIAQFQSIIIPTYRSRHTQFVLFHFSQMSTDFVVRFVDTCSQLAVDQNRPPLIRASACAYLASYIARGAHVPGFVVRDVFDTLCSQLERLRVLHEPKCIGPDLRRYGTYYAIAQALLYAFCFRWRDLIVTPDGTLPTDADIMYHEGDFQWHRSTLEIVRRNIFCKLNPLRICAPDIVKQFGRIAKHLRFTYVDTLVETNKRVRLSRSLASGYLNGIGGRETALTGKKGEEAFLMDAYFPFDPYVLPRSKRWVEHDYVQWRPVPGMPVEKDDEDEDDEDEDDDDDEDDADDDDSSTSDEDDDDDANVANPEDLDDGSTEASL
;
A
#
# COMPACT_ATOMS: atom_id res chain seq x y z
N MET A 1 48.21 24.64 -37.34
CA MET A 1 49.64 24.48 -36.98
C MET A 1 49.70 23.28 -36.02
N VAL A 2 50.11 22.10 -36.52
CA VAL A 2 51.48 21.51 -36.40
C VAL A 2 51.74 21.08 -34.95
N ALA A 3 52.03 19.84 -34.53
CA ALA A 3 52.53 18.58 -35.13
C ALA A 3 52.18 17.41 -34.14
N ILE A 4 51.84 16.17 -34.53
CA ILE A 4 52.68 15.05 -35.08
C ILE A 4 53.81 14.67 -34.08
N ALA A 5 54.04 13.45 -33.56
CA ALA A 5 54.15 12.10 -34.15
C ALA A 5 54.29 11.04 -33.01
N THR A 6 53.61 9.88 -33.02
CA THR A 6 54.00 8.53 -33.51
C THR A 6 55.03 7.69 -32.71
N MET A 7 54.69 6.38 -32.66
CA MET A 7 55.51 5.14 -32.53
C MET A 7 55.40 4.44 -31.16
N ASN A 8 55.40 3.10 -30.98
CA ASN A 8 55.12 1.86 -31.75
C ASN A 8 55.60 0.69 -30.84
N ARG A 9 54.82 -0.40 -30.65
CA ARG A 9 55.25 -1.81 -30.31
C ARG A 9 56.18 -2.04 -29.07
N THR A 10 56.03 -3.05 -28.19
CA THR A 10 55.91 -4.51 -28.36
C THR A 10 55.49 -5.19 -27.04
N LEU A 11 54.94 -6.41 -27.14
CA LEU A 11 54.70 -7.36 -26.03
C LEU A 11 55.97 -7.69 -25.24
N SER A 12 55.85 -7.88 -23.93
CA SER A 12 56.57 -8.96 -23.21
C SER A 12 55.85 -9.38 -21.92
N THR A 13 56.02 -10.65 -21.64
CA THR A 13 55.52 -11.56 -20.60
C THR A 13 55.83 -11.16 -19.15
N ALA A 14 54.92 -11.47 -18.22
CA ALA A 14 55.19 -11.54 -16.78
C ALA A 14 54.35 -12.68 -16.13
N ALA A 15 55.03 -13.50 -15.32
CA ALA A 15 54.56 -14.75 -14.71
C ALA A 15 53.69 -14.53 -13.43
N PRO A 16 52.84 -15.50 -13.04
CA PRO A 16 51.98 -15.36 -11.87
C PRO A 16 52.70 -15.67 -10.55
N SER A 17 52.50 -14.78 -9.58
CA SER A 17 52.88 -14.94 -8.18
C SER A 17 51.87 -15.81 -7.42
N ALA A 18 52.37 -16.69 -6.56
CA ALA A 18 51.62 -17.60 -5.71
C ALA A 18 51.49 -17.04 -4.27
N GLY A 19 50.30 -17.20 -3.67
CA GLY A 19 50.03 -16.98 -2.24
C GLY A 19 48.57 -16.55 -2.05
N GLY A 20 47.75 -17.13 -1.18
CA GLY A 20 47.95 -18.15 -0.16
C GLY A 20 46.64 -18.88 0.13
N SER A 21 46.77 -20.10 0.68
CA SER A 21 45.68 -21.03 0.91
C SER A 21 45.16 -20.94 2.35
N LEU A 22 43.83 -21.06 2.46
CA LEU A 22 43.03 -21.20 3.68
C LEU A 22 43.42 -22.45 4.48
N LYS A 23 43.44 -22.36 5.82
CA LYS A 23 43.51 -23.52 6.71
C LYS A 23 42.20 -23.66 7.49
N ARG A 24 41.44 -24.72 7.21
CA ARG A 24 40.39 -25.24 8.09
C ARG A 24 41.03 -26.23 9.07
N LYS A 25 40.64 -26.07 10.33
CA LYS A 25 41.01 -26.82 11.53
C LYS A 25 40.30 -28.18 11.52
N GLN A 26 41.04 -29.27 11.66
CA GLN A 26 40.47 -30.56 12.05
C GLN A 26 41.35 -31.18 13.14
N THR A 27 40.65 -31.61 14.18
CA THR A 27 41.08 -32.20 15.43
C THR A 27 41.48 -33.66 15.25
N ASP A 28 42.57 -34.08 15.89
CA ASP A 28 42.71 -35.45 16.39
C ASP A 28 43.64 -35.45 17.61
N HIS A 29 43.12 -35.99 18.72
CA HIS A 29 43.85 -36.32 19.93
C HIS A 29 44.25 -37.80 19.88
N SER A 30 45.54 -38.12 19.98
CA SER A 30 46.03 -39.31 20.69
C SER A 30 47.55 -39.25 20.90
N SER A 31 47.96 -39.78 22.05
CA SER A 31 49.26 -39.79 22.74
C SER A 31 50.41 -40.46 22.00
N ASP A 32 51.65 -39.94 22.08
CA ASP A 32 52.65 -40.33 23.10
C ASP A 32 54.05 -39.67 22.87
N ALA A 33 54.72 -39.40 23.99
CA ALA A 33 56.16 -39.21 24.30
C ALA A 33 57.21 -38.61 23.32
N GLU A 34 57.85 -37.55 23.82
CA GLU A 34 59.29 -37.24 23.91
C GLU A 34 60.20 -36.96 22.68
N ASN A 35 60.56 -35.67 22.55
CA ASN A 35 61.89 -35.09 22.28
C ASN A 35 62.92 -35.84 21.41
N THR A 36 63.16 -35.32 20.20
CA THR A 36 64.54 -35.11 19.64
C THR A 36 64.52 -34.21 18.39
N VAL A 37 65.55 -33.38 18.26
CA VAL A 37 65.77 -32.25 17.30
C VAL A 37 66.10 -32.77 15.87
N PRO A 38 65.79 -32.05 14.78
CA PRO A 38 65.53 -32.65 13.46
C PRO A 38 66.81 -32.85 12.64
N ASN A 39 66.89 -33.96 11.91
CA ASN A 39 67.93 -34.19 10.90
C ASN A 39 67.32 -34.61 9.56
N GLN A 40 67.89 -34.07 8.49
CA GLN A 40 67.34 -33.95 7.15
C GLN A 40 67.08 -35.30 6.45
N LEU A 41 65.85 -35.51 5.95
CA LEU A 41 65.54 -36.49 4.91
C LEU A 41 65.11 -35.76 3.62
N LYS A 42 66.01 -35.80 2.62
CA LYS A 42 65.79 -35.30 1.26
C LYS A 42 64.58 -35.99 0.62
N ARG A 43 63.45 -35.29 0.47
CA ARG A 43 62.40 -35.70 -0.48
C ARG A 43 62.80 -35.22 -1.88
N ARG A 44 62.88 -36.18 -2.81
CA ARG A 44 63.16 -36.01 -4.24
C ARG A 44 62.34 -34.86 -4.83
N ARG A 45 63.03 -33.84 -5.37
CA ARG A 45 62.45 -32.90 -6.33
C ARG A 45 62.37 -33.60 -7.67
N VAL A 46 61.16 -33.84 -8.18
CA VAL A 46 60.93 -34.15 -9.59
C VAL A 46 61.19 -32.85 -10.36
N THR A 47 62.20 -32.86 -11.23
CA THR A 47 62.48 -31.77 -12.17
C THR A 47 61.80 -32.13 -13.49
N PHE A 48 60.92 -31.25 -13.97
CA PHE A 48 60.34 -31.38 -15.30
C PHE A 48 61.38 -30.91 -16.32
N ASP A 49 61.63 -31.75 -17.32
CA ASP A 49 62.56 -31.48 -18.41
C ASP A 49 61.99 -30.37 -19.31
N PRO A 50 62.72 -29.26 -19.54
CA PRO A 50 62.26 -28.13 -20.34
C PRO A 50 62.10 -28.43 -21.84
N GLU A 51 62.54 -29.60 -22.32
CA GLU A 51 62.33 -30.04 -23.72
C GLU A 51 61.12 -30.96 -23.91
N VAL A 52 60.39 -31.30 -22.84
CA VAL A 52 59.15 -32.07 -22.95
C VAL A 52 57.99 -31.10 -23.21
N ASP A 53 57.51 -31.08 -24.46
CA ASP A 53 56.24 -30.45 -24.85
C ASP A 53 55.10 -31.21 -24.15
N VAL A 54 54.76 -30.80 -22.92
CA VAL A 54 53.57 -31.27 -22.21
C VAL A 54 52.36 -30.66 -22.91
N ARG A 55 51.95 -31.29 -24.02
CA ARG A 55 50.61 -31.10 -24.57
C ARG A 55 49.61 -31.68 -23.60
N ILE A 56 49.05 -30.82 -22.76
CA ILE A 56 47.75 -31.09 -22.16
C ILE A 56 46.79 -31.22 -23.35
N LEU A 57 46.48 -32.46 -23.74
CA LEU A 57 45.45 -32.73 -24.72
C LEU A 57 44.16 -32.09 -24.19
N SER A 58 43.69 -31.04 -24.86
CA SER A 58 42.32 -30.56 -24.66
C SER A 58 41.40 -31.77 -24.80
N GLU A 59 40.53 -31.98 -23.82
CA GLU A 59 39.61 -33.12 -23.77
C GLU A 59 39.00 -33.38 -25.14
N HIS A 60 39.35 -34.55 -25.72
CA HIS A 60 39.01 -34.97 -27.08
C HIS A 60 37.51 -35.31 -27.26
N HIS A 61 36.60 -34.59 -26.60
CA HIS A 61 35.16 -34.88 -26.62
C HIS A 61 34.24 -33.65 -26.77
N GLU A 62 34.78 -32.46 -27.06
CA GLU A 62 33.90 -31.35 -27.43
C GLU A 62 33.35 -31.52 -28.85
N LYS A 63 32.03 -31.78 -28.97
CA LYS A 63 31.33 -31.79 -30.27
C LYS A 63 31.61 -30.50 -31.05
N SER A 64 31.90 -30.61 -32.35
CA SER A 64 32.07 -29.44 -33.23
C SER A 64 30.73 -28.74 -33.45
N LEU A 65 30.76 -27.43 -33.74
CA LEU A 65 29.56 -26.65 -34.02
C LEU A 65 28.78 -27.22 -35.23
N GLU A 66 29.50 -27.66 -36.27
CA GLU A 66 28.90 -28.27 -37.46
C GLU A 66 28.15 -29.57 -37.13
N LEU A 67 28.73 -30.41 -36.28
CA LEU A 67 28.11 -31.67 -35.86
C LEU A 67 26.87 -31.41 -35.01
N VAL A 68 26.94 -30.45 -34.07
CA VAL A 68 25.78 -30.02 -33.27
C VAL A 68 24.69 -29.41 -34.16
N GLY A 69 25.07 -28.61 -35.16
CA GLY A 69 24.13 -28.05 -36.14
C GLY A 69 23.36 -29.13 -36.90
N GLU A 70 24.08 -30.13 -37.40
CA GLU A 70 23.47 -31.26 -38.10
C GLU A 70 22.58 -32.13 -37.19
N GLU A 71 22.99 -32.34 -35.92
CA GLU A 71 22.15 -33.01 -34.91
C GLU A 71 20.82 -32.28 -34.69
N VAL A 72 20.88 -30.95 -34.49
CA VAL A 72 19.68 -30.11 -34.29
C VAL A 72 18.78 -30.15 -35.52
N ARG A 73 19.35 -29.96 -36.71
CA ARG A 73 18.61 -29.99 -37.97
C ARG A 73 17.88 -31.32 -38.17
N ARG A 74 18.61 -32.44 -38.00
CA ARG A 74 18.03 -33.80 -38.13
C ARG A 74 16.96 -34.07 -37.10
N ALA A 75 17.14 -33.64 -35.85
CA ALA A 75 16.16 -33.85 -34.80
C ALA A 75 14.84 -33.11 -35.09
N ILE A 76 14.92 -31.86 -35.59
CA ILE A 76 13.73 -31.07 -35.98
C ILE A 76 13.02 -31.72 -37.17
N GLU A 77 13.76 -32.14 -38.21
CA GLU A 77 13.19 -32.77 -39.41
C GLU A 77 12.56 -34.14 -39.09
N LYS A 78 13.22 -34.97 -38.28
CA LYS A 78 12.69 -36.26 -37.83
C LYS A 78 11.43 -36.11 -36.98
N HIS A 79 11.38 -35.10 -36.12
CA HIS A 79 10.17 -34.80 -35.36
C HIS A 79 9.00 -34.45 -36.30
N ALA A 80 9.24 -33.68 -37.36
CA ALA A 80 8.21 -33.36 -38.34
C ALA A 80 7.65 -34.63 -39.04
N THR A 81 8.45 -35.69 -39.14
CA THR A 81 8.02 -37.01 -39.65
C THR A 81 7.47 -37.97 -38.59
N GLY A 82 7.35 -37.54 -37.33
CA GLY A 82 6.77 -38.33 -36.22
C GLY A 82 7.79 -39.03 -35.30
N GLU A 83 9.09 -38.97 -35.58
CA GLU A 83 10.14 -39.52 -34.71
C GLU A 83 10.52 -38.54 -33.59
N LYS A 84 10.18 -38.87 -32.34
CA LYS A 84 10.36 -37.95 -31.20
C LYS A 84 11.67 -38.11 -30.43
N ALA A 85 12.35 -39.26 -30.53
CA ALA A 85 13.48 -39.61 -29.66
C ALA A 85 14.63 -38.57 -29.67
N ALA A 86 15.10 -38.16 -30.86
CA ALA A 86 16.18 -37.17 -30.97
C ALA A 86 15.75 -35.78 -30.48
N TYR A 87 14.50 -35.39 -30.73
CA TYR A 87 13.94 -34.12 -30.30
C TYR A 87 13.71 -34.07 -28.79
N ASP A 88 13.23 -35.16 -28.18
CA ASP A 88 13.11 -35.28 -26.73
C ASP A 88 14.48 -35.30 -26.05
N GLY A 89 15.50 -35.87 -26.70
CA GLY A 89 16.89 -35.74 -26.29
C GLY A 89 17.37 -34.28 -26.25
N LEU A 90 17.05 -33.48 -27.28
CA LEU A 90 17.34 -32.04 -27.25
C LEU A 90 16.62 -31.32 -26.11
N LYS A 91 15.35 -31.62 -25.87
CA LYS A 91 14.59 -31.05 -24.74
C LYS A 91 15.24 -31.39 -23.40
N ALA A 92 15.66 -32.64 -23.21
CA ALA A 92 16.30 -33.08 -21.98
C ALA A 92 17.59 -32.29 -21.68
N LEU A 93 18.39 -31.97 -22.69
CA LEU A 93 19.63 -31.17 -22.53
C LEU A 93 19.37 -29.79 -21.89
N PHE A 94 18.26 -29.14 -22.23
CA PHE A 94 17.92 -27.80 -21.72
C PHE A 94 17.17 -27.82 -20.40
N LYS A 95 16.49 -28.92 -20.08
CA LYS A 95 15.78 -29.11 -18.80
C LYS A 95 16.70 -29.51 -17.65
N GLU A 96 17.86 -30.08 -17.96
CA GLU A 96 18.80 -30.54 -16.94
C GLU A 96 19.35 -29.34 -16.14
N PRO A 97 19.22 -29.34 -14.80
CA PRO A 97 19.69 -28.23 -13.98
C PRO A 97 21.22 -28.16 -14.04
N PRO A 98 21.82 -26.96 -14.10
CA PRO A 98 23.26 -26.79 -14.32
C PRO A 98 24.14 -27.36 -13.20
N THR A 99 23.54 -27.65 -12.04
CA THR A 99 24.16 -28.28 -10.88
C THR A 99 24.21 -29.82 -10.96
N SER A 100 23.50 -30.43 -11.91
CA SER A 100 23.48 -31.88 -12.10
C SER A 100 24.79 -32.37 -12.72
N THR A 101 25.21 -33.58 -12.34
CA THR A 101 26.39 -34.25 -12.93
C THR A 101 26.23 -34.57 -14.41
N SER A 102 24.98 -34.73 -14.88
CA SER A 102 24.64 -34.97 -16.29
C SER A 102 24.45 -33.68 -17.10
N ALA A 103 24.56 -32.49 -16.47
CA ALA A 103 24.32 -31.23 -17.15
C ALA A 103 25.41 -30.91 -18.18
N PRO A 104 25.03 -30.49 -19.40
CA PRO A 104 26.01 -30.09 -20.40
C PRO A 104 26.77 -28.84 -19.94
N LEU A 105 28.09 -28.87 -20.16
CA LEU A 105 28.96 -27.70 -19.99
C LEU A 105 28.40 -26.51 -20.76
N SER A 106 28.55 -25.30 -20.22
CA SER A 106 28.00 -24.08 -20.82
C SER A 106 28.51 -23.83 -22.25
N ARG A 107 29.75 -24.24 -22.57
CA ARG A 107 30.30 -24.20 -23.93
C ARG A 107 29.58 -25.14 -24.91
N LEU A 108 29.22 -26.34 -24.47
CA LEU A 108 28.49 -27.29 -25.30
C LEU A 108 27.05 -26.82 -25.53
N LEU A 109 26.36 -26.40 -24.46
CA LEU A 109 24.99 -25.89 -24.57
C LEU A 109 24.93 -24.62 -25.44
N GLN A 110 25.96 -23.76 -25.40
CA GLN A 110 26.10 -22.61 -26.28
C GLN A 110 26.05 -23.02 -27.76
N LYS A 111 26.74 -24.10 -28.16
CA LYS A 111 26.72 -24.60 -29.54
C LYS A 111 25.30 -25.02 -29.96
N TYR A 112 24.54 -25.67 -29.08
CA TYR A 112 23.13 -26.03 -29.34
C TYR A 112 22.24 -24.79 -29.49
N VAL A 113 22.42 -23.77 -28.65
CA VAL A 113 21.68 -22.49 -28.76
C VAL A 113 21.98 -21.78 -30.08
N ILE A 114 23.25 -21.76 -30.51
CA ILE A 114 23.65 -21.18 -31.80
C ILE A 114 23.00 -21.94 -32.95
N ALA A 115 23.06 -23.28 -32.96
CA ALA A 115 22.41 -24.10 -33.98
C ALA A 115 20.89 -23.88 -34.05
N LEU A 116 20.20 -23.80 -32.91
CA LEU A 116 18.76 -23.50 -32.85
C LEU A 116 18.44 -22.08 -33.36
N SER A 117 19.35 -21.13 -33.14
CA SER A 117 19.25 -19.76 -33.64
C SER A 117 19.34 -19.66 -35.17
N GLU A 118 19.97 -20.63 -35.84
CA GLU A 118 20.07 -20.70 -37.30
C GLU A 118 18.86 -21.39 -37.93
N HIS A 119 18.18 -22.25 -37.16
CA HIS A 119 17.01 -23.00 -37.60
C HIS A 119 15.68 -22.46 -37.04
N THR A 120 15.66 -21.23 -36.53
CA THR A 120 14.47 -20.58 -35.95
C THR A 120 13.20 -20.66 -36.83
N PRO A 121 13.25 -20.49 -38.18
CA PRO A 121 12.06 -20.62 -39.01
C PRO A 121 11.42 -22.02 -38.99
N LYS A 122 12.20 -23.07 -38.67
CA LYS A 122 11.72 -24.45 -38.55
C LYS A 122 11.15 -24.77 -37.16
N LEU A 123 11.32 -23.89 -36.16
CA LEU A 123 10.80 -24.07 -34.80
C LEU A 123 9.31 -23.73 -34.72
N ASP A 124 8.50 -24.21 -35.65
CA ASP A 124 7.06 -23.90 -35.76
C ASP A 124 6.23 -24.42 -34.56
N SER A 125 4.90 -24.40 -34.68
CA SER A 125 4.00 -24.90 -33.64
C SER A 125 4.24 -26.35 -33.23
N ASN A 126 4.87 -27.18 -34.07
CA ASN A 126 5.22 -28.56 -33.74
C ASN A 126 6.43 -28.64 -32.80
N CYS A 127 7.27 -27.61 -32.79
CA CYS A 127 8.47 -27.52 -31.96
C CYS A 127 8.25 -26.77 -30.63
N LYS A 128 7.00 -26.49 -30.24
CA LYS A 128 6.66 -25.76 -29.00
C LYS A 128 7.37 -26.30 -27.77
N GLY A 129 7.36 -27.62 -27.58
CA GLY A 129 7.96 -28.26 -26.41
C GLY A 129 9.48 -28.05 -26.28
N LEU A 130 10.20 -27.93 -27.40
CA LEU A 130 11.62 -27.61 -27.43
C LEU A 130 11.84 -26.12 -27.19
N VAL A 131 11.04 -25.25 -27.81
CA VAL A 131 11.12 -23.81 -27.59
C VAL A 131 10.92 -23.47 -26.11
N HIS A 132 9.88 -24.02 -25.46
CA HIS A 132 9.67 -23.83 -24.02
C HIS A 132 10.83 -24.38 -23.19
N ALA A 133 11.36 -25.57 -23.51
CA ALA A 133 12.52 -26.11 -22.80
C ALA A 133 13.75 -25.18 -22.88
N VAL A 134 13.95 -24.48 -24.00
CA VAL A 134 15.04 -23.51 -24.16
C VAL A 134 14.73 -22.20 -23.43
N ILE A 135 13.49 -21.71 -23.47
CA ILE A 135 13.07 -20.51 -22.72
C ILE A 135 13.26 -20.73 -21.21
N ASP A 136 12.86 -21.89 -20.70
CA ASP A 136 12.86 -22.22 -19.27
C ASP A 136 14.23 -22.71 -18.75
N CYS A 137 15.26 -22.79 -19.61
CA CYS A 137 16.57 -23.30 -19.21
C CYS A 137 17.27 -22.36 -18.23
N SER A 138 18.12 -22.88 -17.33
CA SER A 138 18.89 -22.05 -16.40
C SER A 138 20.01 -21.29 -17.12
N TRP A 139 19.70 -20.09 -17.63
CA TRP A 139 20.61 -19.27 -18.44
C TRP A 139 21.29 -18.14 -17.67
N ILE A 140 20.63 -17.59 -16.63
CA ILE A 140 21.02 -16.31 -16.02
C ILE A 140 22.38 -16.34 -15.32
N ALA A 141 22.76 -17.47 -14.71
CA ALA A 141 23.99 -17.63 -13.94
C ALA A 141 25.13 -18.32 -14.73
N ARG A 142 24.92 -18.64 -16.02
CA ARG A 142 25.96 -19.20 -16.89
C ARG A 142 26.97 -18.12 -17.32
N ASN A 143 28.06 -18.52 -17.97
CA ASN A 143 29.07 -17.59 -18.47
C ASN A 143 28.53 -16.57 -19.52
N GLU A 144 29.29 -15.49 -19.72
CA GLU A 144 28.92 -14.37 -20.60
C GLU A 144 28.79 -14.78 -22.08
N ASP A 145 29.56 -15.76 -22.55
CA ASP A 145 29.50 -16.23 -23.93
C ASP A 145 28.20 -16.98 -24.22
N PHE A 146 27.80 -17.87 -23.31
CA PHE A 146 26.49 -18.53 -23.37
C PHE A 146 25.35 -17.51 -23.33
N LEU A 147 25.38 -16.58 -22.37
CA LEU A 147 24.37 -15.53 -22.22
C LEU A 147 24.21 -14.71 -23.50
N ARG A 148 25.32 -14.33 -24.14
CA ARG A 148 25.31 -13.59 -25.41
C ARG A 148 24.62 -14.39 -26.52
N SER A 149 24.96 -15.67 -26.68
CA SER A 149 24.30 -16.55 -27.65
C SER A 149 22.82 -16.75 -27.34
N TYR A 150 22.45 -16.88 -26.07
CA TYR A 150 21.07 -17.01 -25.62
C TYR A 150 20.23 -15.77 -25.91
N ARG A 151 20.75 -14.55 -25.65
CA ARG A 151 20.08 -13.29 -26.04
C ARG A 151 19.88 -13.19 -27.55
N ILE A 152 20.86 -13.66 -28.35
CA ILE A 152 20.73 -13.70 -29.81
C ILE A 152 19.62 -14.68 -30.23
N PHE A 153 19.54 -15.85 -29.59
CA PHE A 153 18.46 -16.82 -29.81
C PHE A 153 17.09 -16.19 -29.55
N LEU A 154 16.88 -15.61 -28.36
CA LEU A 154 15.61 -14.97 -28.00
C LEU A 154 15.23 -13.88 -29.03
N ARG A 155 16.19 -13.04 -29.43
CA ARG A 155 15.94 -12.00 -30.44
C ARG A 155 15.48 -12.60 -31.77
N ARG A 156 16.17 -13.65 -32.26
CA ARG A 156 15.82 -14.30 -33.53
C ARG A 156 14.46 -15.00 -33.43
N LEU A 157 14.20 -15.69 -32.33
CA LEU A 157 12.92 -16.33 -32.05
C LEU A 157 11.78 -15.33 -32.12
N LEU A 158 11.88 -14.22 -31.39
CA LEU A 158 10.82 -13.20 -31.32
C LEU A 158 10.66 -12.43 -32.65
N SER A 159 11.71 -12.33 -33.47
CA SER A 159 11.64 -11.69 -34.79
C SER A 159 10.89 -12.53 -35.81
N VAL A 160 10.96 -13.87 -35.71
CA VAL A 160 10.33 -14.80 -36.66
C VAL A 160 8.98 -15.29 -36.14
N GLN A 161 8.85 -15.47 -34.82
CA GLN A 161 7.71 -16.08 -34.15
C GLN A 161 7.27 -15.26 -32.94
N SER A 162 6.61 -14.14 -33.23
CA SER A 162 6.09 -13.22 -32.21
C SER A 162 5.07 -13.83 -31.25
N SER A 163 4.51 -15.01 -31.55
CA SER A 163 3.62 -15.75 -30.65
C SER A 163 4.26 -16.11 -29.30
N TYR A 164 5.59 -16.19 -29.24
CA TYR A 164 6.32 -16.46 -27.99
C TYR A 164 6.66 -15.19 -27.19
N MET A 165 6.28 -14.00 -27.66
CA MET A 165 6.58 -12.72 -27.00
C MET A 165 6.10 -12.71 -25.56
N SER A 166 4.80 -13.01 -25.35
CA SER A 166 4.22 -13.06 -24.01
C SER A 166 4.92 -14.09 -23.12
N THR A 167 5.26 -15.28 -23.64
CA THR A 167 5.97 -16.31 -22.86
C THR A 167 7.39 -15.89 -22.47
N VAL A 168 8.16 -15.27 -23.37
CA VAL A 168 9.51 -14.82 -23.07
C VAL A 168 9.48 -13.66 -22.07
N LEU A 169 8.54 -12.73 -22.21
CA LEU A 169 8.37 -11.63 -21.25
C LEU A 169 7.93 -12.16 -19.89
N GLN A 170 7.00 -13.12 -19.85
CA GLN A 170 6.56 -13.79 -18.62
C GLN A 170 7.74 -14.43 -17.89
N MET A 171 8.56 -15.22 -18.59
CA MET A 171 9.77 -15.82 -18.02
C MET A 171 10.73 -14.78 -17.42
N LEU A 172 10.87 -13.59 -18.06
CA LEU A 172 11.72 -12.52 -17.53
C LEU A 172 11.11 -11.85 -16.29
N VAL A 173 9.81 -11.58 -16.30
CA VAL A 173 9.09 -10.91 -15.21
C VAL A 173 8.90 -11.85 -14.00
N ASP A 174 8.73 -13.15 -14.21
CA ASP A 174 8.70 -14.15 -13.14
C ASP A 174 9.99 -14.14 -12.30
N MET A 175 11.13 -13.84 -12.93
CA MET A 175 12.40 -13.70 -12.20
C MET A 175 12.50 -12.42 -11.36
N PHE A 176 11.58 -11.46 -11.51
CA PHE A 176 11.45 -10.32 -10.57
C PHE A 176 10.84 -10.75 -9.24
N LEU A 177 9.98 -11.79 -9.24
CA LEU A 177 9.49 -12.42 -8.00
C LEU A 177 10.54 -13.38 -7.45
N ASN A 178 10.97 -14.33 -8.28
CA ASN A 178 11.82 -15.45 -7.87
C ASN A 178 13.17 -15.34 -8.57
N THR A 179 14.03 -14.43 -8.09
CA THR A 179 15.37 -14.29 -8.68
C THR A 179 16.14 -15.60 -8.54
N PRO A 180 16.65 -16.19 -9.64
CA PRO A 180 17.35 -17.46 -9.58
C PRO A 180 18.61 -17.41 -8.69
N SER A 181 18.94 -18.54 -8.07
CA SER A 181 20.11 -18.65 -7.19
C SER A 181 21.43 -18.38 -7.93
N VAL A 182 22.35 -17.66 -7.27
CA VAL A 182 23.75 -17.48 -7.74
C VAL A 182 24.52 -18.79 -7.88
N ASN A 183 24.03 -19.86 -7.23
CA ASN A 183 24.60 -21.20 -7.27
C ASN A 183 24.00 -22.06 -8.39
N ALA A 184 22.97 -21.59 -9.10
CA ALA A 184 22.40 -22.28 -10.27
C ALA A 184 23.30 -22.13 -11.51
N ARG A 185 24.60 -22.39 -11.35
CA ARG A 185 25.63 -22.31 -12.39
C ARG A 185 26.35 -23.65 -12.54
N GLN A 186 27.01 -23.84 -13.68
CA GLN A 186 27.85 -25.01 -13.90
C GLN A 186 29.18 -24.84 -13.13
N GLN A 187 29.85 -25.93 -12.78
CA GLN A 187 31.12 -25.94 -12.03
C GLN A 187 32.22 -25.05 -12.65
N ASP A 188 32.31 -25.00 -13.98
CA ASP A 188 33.32 -24.23 -14.71
C ASP A 188 32.92 -22.76 -14.95
N ASP A 189 31.68 -22.38 -14.62
CA ASP A 189 31.22 -21.01 -14.80
C ASP A 189 31.70 -20.11 -13.64
N PRO A 190 32.11 -18.86 -13.94
CA PRO A 190 32.63 -17.95 -12.93
C PRO A 190 31.55 -17.60 -11.89
N PRO A 191 31.94 -17.31 -10.64
CA PRO A 191 31.00 -16.84 -9.62
C PRO A 191 30.37 -15.51 -10.02
N ILE A 192 29.08 -15.37 -9.73
CA ILE A 192 28.28 -14.20 -10.06
C ILE A 192 27.59 -13.66 -8.80
N GLN A 193 27.56 -12.33 -8.68
CA GLN A 193 26.87 -11.64 -7.60
C GLN A 193 25.38 -11.47 -7.92
N ARG A 194 24.52 -11.42 -6.89
CA ARG A 194 23.06 -11.26 -7.05
C ARG A 194 22.69 -10.01 -7.85
N VAL A 195 23.35 -8.88 -7.58
CA VAL A 195 23.16 -7.62 -8.32
C VAL A 195 23.40 -7.78 -9.82
N ARG A 196 24.40 -8.60 -10.20
CA ARG A 196 24.70 -8.87 -11.61
C ARG A 196 23.65 -9.77 -12.26
N LEU A 197 23.06 -10.73 -11.54
CA LEU A 197 21.94 -11.51 -12.05
C LEU A 197 20.75 -10.61 -12.40
N GLN A 198 20.35 -9.73 -11.47
CA GLN A 198 19.27 -8.77 -11.69
C GLN A 198 19.57 -7.84 -12.88
N ALA A 199 20.79 -7.33 -12.97
CA ALA A 199 21.23 -6.53 -14.12
C ALA A 199 21.09 -7.31 -15.45
N ARG A 200 21.43 -8.60 -15.47
CA ARG A 200 21.31 -9.44 -16.67
C ARG A 200 19.85 -9.64 -17.09
N ILE A 201 18.89 -9.67 -16.16
CA ILE A 201 17.45 -9.73 -16.48
C ILE A 201 17.04 -8.44 -17.20
N HIS A 202 17.29 -7.28 -16.58
CA HIS A 202 16.96 -5.97 -17.14
C HIS A 202 17.64 -5.69 -18.49
N GLU A 203 18.93 -6.02 -18.63
CA GLU A 203 19.65 -5.88 -19.90
C GLU A 203 19.02 -6.75 -21.02
N THR A 204 18.50 -7.93 -20.67
CA THR A 204 17.83 -8.82 -21.63
C THR A 204 16.49 -8.23 -22.05
N LEU A 205 15.67 -7.78 -21.08
CA LEU A 205 14.39 -7.13 -21.34
C LEU A 205 14.55 -5.85 -22.16
N MET A 206 15.50 -4.99 -21.80
CA MET A 206 15.85 -3.78 -22.54
C MET A 206 16.31 -4.11 -23.96
N GLY A 207 17.08 -5.20 -24.14
CA GLY A 207 17.45 -5.70 -25.46
C GLY A 207 16.21 -6.01 -26.30
N ILE A 208 15.26 -6.79 -25.76
CA ILE A 208 14.02 -7.17 -26.46
C ILE A 208 13.20 -5.93 -26.85
N LEU A 209 12.98 -5.00 -25.93
CA LEU A 209 12.21 -3.77 -26.15
C LEU A 209 12.83 -2.88 -27.24
N ARG A 210 14.16 -2.78 -27.29
CA ARG A 210 14.88 -2.02 -28.32
C ARG A 210 14.73 -2.62 -29.73
N TYR A 211 14.65 -3.94 -29.85
CA TYR A 211 14.50 -4.60 -31.14
C TYR A 211 13.04 -4.70 -31.60
N SER A 212 12.10 -4.79 -30.66
CA SER A 212 10.67 -4.90 -30.94
C SER A 212 9.90 -3.89 -30.08
N PRO A 213 9.64 -2.66 -30.59
CA PRO A 213 8.89 -1.65 -29.85
C PRO A 213 7.48 -2.12 -29.44
N MET A 214 6.85 -3.01 -30.21
CA MET A 214 5.57 -3.62 -29.85
C MET A 214 5.64 -4.56 -28.63
N ALA A 215 6.83 -4.89 -28.12
CA ALA A 215 6.94 -5.74 -26.94
C ALA A 215 6.42 -5.03 -25.68
N SER A 216 6.43 -3.70 -25.62
CA SER A 216 5.89 -2.94 -24.48
C SER A 216 4.40 -3.19 -24.25
N SER A 217 3.60 -3.34 -25.32
CA SER A 217 2.16 -3.61 -25.21
C SER A 217 1.84 -4.99 -24.62
N PHE A 218 2.79 -5.93 -24.67
CA PHE A 218 2.66 -7.23 -24.01
C PHE A 218 3.24 -7.22 -22.60
N LEU A 219 4.17 -6.31 -22.31
CA LEU A 219 4.88 -6.24 -21.03
C LEU A 219 3.97 -5.76 -19.90
N ALA A 220 3.15 -4.72 -20.12
CA ALA A 220 2.26 -4.21 -19.07
C ALA A 220 1.24 -5.27 -18.57
N PRO A 221 0.53 -6.01 -19.45
CA PRO A 221 -0.33 -7.12 -19.01
C PRO A 221 0.42 -8.21 -18.24
N VAL A 222 1.64 -8.56 -18.69
CA VAL A 222 2.48 -9.57 -18.02
C VAL A 222 2.90 -9.10 -16.63
N ILE A 223 3.31 -7.84 -16.48
CA ILE A 223 3.61 -7.25 -15.16
C ILE A 223 2.37 -7.31 -14.26
N SER A 224 1.21 -6.93 -14.78
CA SER A 224 -0.03 -6.96 -14.01
C SER A 224 -0.43 -8.37 -13.55
N SER A 225 -0.24 -9.41 -14.38
CA SER A 225 -0.61 -10.78 -14.03
C SER A 225 0.38 -11.47 -13.10
N THR A 226 1.60 -10.95 -13.01
CA THR A 226 2.70 -11.50 -12.20
C THR A 226 2.91 -10.70 -10.91
N PHE A 227 2.04 -9.74 -10.62
CA PHE A 227 2.11 -8.98 -9.38
C PHE A 227 1.94 -9.94 -8.18
N PRO A 228 2.74 -9.80 -7.10
CA PRO A 228 2.64 -10.67 -5.93
C PRO A 228 1.22 -10.75 -5.35
N PHE A 229 0.88 -11.88 -4.74
CA PHE A 229 -0.38 -12.06 -4.03
C PHE A 229 -0.32 -11.38 -2.67
N SER A 230 -1.48 -10.99 -2.11
CA SER A 230 -1.54 -10.25 -0.83
C SER A 230 -0.86 -10.98 0.34
N ASN A 231 -0.84 -12.31 0.31
CA ASN A 231 -0.20 -13.16 1.32
C ASN A 231 1.32 -13.36 1.11
N ASP A 232 1.88 -12.92 -0.02
CA ASP A 232 3.33 -12.95 -0.20
C ASP A 232 4.03 -11.98 0.76
N SER A 233 5.28 -12.29 1.13
CA SER A 233 6.04 -11.48 2.09
C SER A 233 6.28 -10.05 1.61
N ALA A 234 6.57 -9.14 2.55
CA ALA A 234 6.93 -7.75 2.25
C ALA A 234 8.16 -7.67 1.32
N LYS A 235 9.16 -8.52 1.57
CA LYS A 235 10.37 -8.63 0.75
C LYS A 235 10.07 -8.95 -0.72
N THR A 236 9.13 -9.86 -0.98
CA THR A 236 8.71 -10.22 -2.33
C THR A 236 8.05 -9.04 -3.02
N HIS A 237 7.15 -8.32 -2.34
CA HIS A 237 6.52 -7.11 -2.87
C HIS A 237 7.54 -6.02 -3.19
N VAL A 238 8.44 -5.74 -2.24
CA VAL A 238 9.47 -4.71 -2.37
C VAL A 238 10.42 -5.01 -3.53
N GLU A 239 10.92 -6.24 -3.66
CA GLU A 239 11.81 -6.62 -4.75
C GLU A 239 11.08 -6.52 -6.11
N TYR A 240 9.84 -7.01 -6.19
CA TYR A 240 9.06 -6.91 -7.42
C TYR A 240 8.81 -5.45 -7.83
N ILE A 241 8.38 -4.61 -6.88
CA ILE A 241 8.06 -3.19 -7.12
C ILE A 241 9.32 -2.41 -7.52
N ARG A 242 10.46 -2.65 -6.87
CA ARG A 242 11.75 -2.05 -7.27
C ARG A 242 12.14 -2.43 -8.70
N ASN A 243 11.95 -3.69 -9.08
CA ASN A 243 12.24 -4.16 -10.44
C ASN A 243 11.33 -3.50 -11.48
N ILE A 244 10.01 -3.40 -11.24
CA ILE A 244 9.09 -2.76 -12.21
C ILE A 244 9.24 -1.23 -12.22
N PHE A 245 9.61 -0.58 -11.12
CA PHE A 245 10.00 0.84 -11.14
C PHE A 245 11.25 1.05 -11.99
N ARG A 246 12.24 0.16 -11.90
CA ARG A 246 13.39 0.20 -12.81
C ARG A 246 12.99 -0.02 -14.28
N VAL A 247 11.93 -0.77 -14.57
CA VAL A 247 11.38 -0.90 -15.94
C VAL A 247 10.95 0.46 -16.50
N THR A 248 10.40 1.35 -15.66
CA THR A 248 9.94 2.67 -16.10
C THR A 248 11.05 3.56 -16.68
N GLU A 249 12.31 3.32 -16.30
CA GLU A 249 13.47 4.09 -16.78
C GLU A 249 13.78 3.83 -18.26
N TYR A 250 13.46 2.64 -18.76
CA TYR A 250 13.78 2.24 -20.15
C TYR A 250 12.55 1.82 -20.97
N ALA A 251 11.36 1.82 -20.39
CA ALA A 251 10.08 1.60 -21.05
C ALA A 251 9.06 2.70 -20.65
N PRO A 252 9.28 3.97 -21.04
CA PRO A 252 8.45 5.09 -20.63
C PRO A 252 7.00 4.97 -21.11
N GLU A 253 6.73 4.19 -22.17
CA GLU A 253 5.41 3.99 -22.74
C GLU A 253 4.43 3.34 -21.75
N ILE A 254 4.93 2.47 -20.87
CA ILE A 254 4.13 1.75 -19.86
C ILE A 254 4.32 2.31 -18.45
N LYS A 255 5.07 3.42 -18.30
CA LYS A 255 5.32 4.06 -16.99
C LYS A 255 4.02 4.37 -16.25
N GLY A 256 3.05 4.96 -16.94
CA GLY A 256 1.74 5.27 -16.35
C GLY A 256 0.98 4.04 -15.87
N GLU A 257 1.00 2.94 -16.64
CA GLU A 257 0.34 1.67 -16.29
C GLU A 257 0.99 1.02 -15.07
N ILE A 258 2.33 1.03 -14.99
CA ILE A 258 3.07 0.49 -13.84
C ILE A 258 2.76 1.28 -12.57
N LEU A 259 2.80 2.61 -12.63
CA LEU A 259 2.52 3.45 -11.46
C LEU A 259 1.07 3.32 -11.00
N ALA A 260 0.13 3.22 -11.96
CA ALA A 260 -1.28 2.99 -11.65
C ALA A 260 -1.49 1.61 -11.02
N LEU A 261 -0.82 0.56 -11.52
CA LEU A 261 -0.88 -0.78 -10.95
C LEU A 261 -0.39 -0.80 -9.50
N VAL A 262 0.77 -0.20 -9.21
CA VAL A 262 1.31 -0.16 -7.83
C VAL A 262 0.36 0.59 -6.90
N THR A 263 -0.15 1.74 -7.33
CA THR A 263 -1.11 2.54 -6.54
C THR A 263 -2.40 1.75 -6.29
N ASP A 264 -2.99 1.12 -7.31
CA ASP A 264 -4.20 0.30 -7.18
C ASP A 264 -4.03 -0.87 -6.19
N LYS A 265 -2.88 -1.55 -6.25
CA LYS A 265 -2.58 -2.65 -5.34
C LYS A 265 -2.39 -2.18 -3.90
N LEU A 266 -1.68 -1.07 -3.70
CA LEU A 266 -1.50 -0.50 -2.38
C LEU A 266 -2.80 0.02 -1.78
N CYS A 267 -3.65 0.70 -2.56
CA CYS A 267 -4.95 1.18 -2.05
C CYS A 267 -5.81 0.02 -1.56
N LYS A 268 -5.76 -1.14 -2.24
CA LYS A 268 -6.51 -2.34 -1.85
C LYS A 268 -5.94 -3.00 -0.59
N ILE A 269 -4.62 -3.10 -0.46
CA ILE A 269 -3.97 -3.63 0.74
C ILE A 269 -4.29 -2.73 1.94
N ASP A 270 -4.14 -1.42 1.76
CA ASP A 270 -4.43 -0.40 2.77
C ASP A 270 -5.91 -0.42 3.20
N ALA A 271 -6.84 -0.43 2.24
CA ALA A 271 -8.26 -0.50 2.57
C ALA A 271 -8.65 -1.83 3.27
N GLN A 272 -8.04 -2.95 2.88
CA GLN A 272 -8.27 -4.24 3.54
C GLN A 272 -7.76 -4.22 4.98
N MET A 273 -6.54 -3.74 5.19
CA MET A 273 -5.96 -3.55 6.52
C MET A 273 -6.87 -2.71 7.43
N GLN A 274 -7.44 -1.63 6.91
CA GLN A 274 -8.35 -0.79 7.67
C GLN A 274 -9.68 -1.47 8.00
N VAL A 275 -10.22 -2.30 7.10
CA VAL A 275 -11.41 -3.10 7.41
C VAL A 275 -11.09 -4.13 8.50
N ASP A 276 -9.91 -4.73 8.45
CA ASP A 276 -9.49 -5.72 9.45
C ASP A 276 -9.22 -5.09 10.82
N MET A 277 -8.79 -3.82 10.87
CA MET A 277 -8.61 -3.01 12.09
C MET A 277 -9.93 -2.47 12.65
N ASP A 278 -10.87 -2.01 11.81
CA ASP A 278 -12.18 -1.47 12.26
C ASP A 278 -13.02 -2.48 13.09
N ASP A 279 -12.66 -3.77 13.02
CA ASP A 279 -13.28 -4.88 13.74
C ASP A 279 -12.53 -5.21 15.06
N MET A 280 -11.66 -4.32 15.55
CA MET A 280 -10.87 -4.44 16.79
C MET A 280 -11.26 -3.36 17.80
N ASP A 281 -10.93 -3.57 19.08
CA ASP A 281 -11.11 -2.57 20.13
C ASP A 281 -10.00 -1.49 20.03
N ASP A 282 -10.35 -0.22 20.32
CA ASP A 282 -9.46 0.95 20.13
C ASP A 282 -8.11 0.80 20.89
N ASP A 283 -8.13 0.24 22.11
CA ASP A 283 -6.91 -0.01 22.91
C ASP A 283 -5.95 -1.01 22.23
N LEU A 284 -6.51 -2.04 21.57
CA LEU A 284 -5.74 -3.04 20.84
C LEU A 284 -5.17 -2.45 19.54
N GLU A 285 -5.90 -1.54 18.88
CA GLU A 285 -5.39 -0.80 17.73
C GLU A 285 -4.18 0.05 18.14
N GLU A 286 -4.26 0.80 19.25
CA GLU A 286 -3.16 1.64 19.72
C GLU A 286 -1.93 0.82 20.11
N GLN A 287 -2.12 -0.30 20.82
CA GLN A 287 -1.04 -1.23 21.16
C GLN A 287 -0.37 -1.81 19.92
N LEU A 288 -1.14 -2.25 18.92
CA LEU A 288 -0.61 -2.84 17.70
C LEU A 288 0.23 -1.83 16.89
N VAL A 289 -0.23 -0.57 16.82
CA VAL A 289 0.53 0.51 16.20
C VAL A 289 1.83 0.77 16.97
N GLY A 290 1.77 0.82 18.31
CA GLY A 290 2.94 0.99 19.17
C GLY A 290 3.99 -0.12 19.00
N ASP A 291 3.55 -1.37 18.97
CA ASP A 291 4.42 -2.55 18.80
C ASP A 291 5.13 -2.56 17.44
N ALA A 292 4.45 -2.14 16.37
CA ALA A 292 5.07 -2.06 15.06
C ALA A 292 6.07 -0.91 14.94
N ILE A 293 5.87 0.19 15.68
CA ILE A 293 6.86 1.26 15.77
C ILE A 293 8.13 0.76 16.45
N ASN A 294 7.99 -0.01 17.55
CA ASN A 294 9.13 -0.58 18.26
C ASN A 294 9.92 -1.58 17.38
N ASP A 295 9.24 -2.45 16.62
CA ASP A 295 9.91 -3.44 15.75
C ASP A 295 10.77 -2.78 14.65
N GLU A 296 10.33 -1.65 14.07
CA GLU A 296 11.14 -0.91 13.07
C GLU A 296 12.38 -0.25 13.69
N GLU A 297 12.38 0.06 14.98
CA GLU A 297 13.57 0.58 15.68
C GLU A 297 14.63 -0.50 15.92
N ASP A 298 14.24 -1.79 15.96
CA ASP A 298 15.12 -2.93 16.24
C ASP A 298 15.69 -3.64 14.99
N ASP A 299 15.16 -3.37 13.77
CA ASP A 299 15.50 -4.09 12.51
C ASP A 299 16.76 -3.56 11.77
N ASP A 300 17.65 -2.83 12.46
CA ASP A 300 18.94 -2.36 11.91
C ASP A 300 19.99 -3.49 11.70
N ASP A 301 19.66 -4.76 11.98
CA ASP A 301 20.52 -5.93 11.77
C ASP A 301 19.82 -7.03 10.93
N ALA A 302 19.43 -6.67 9.70
CA ALA A 302 18.74 -7.55 8.76
C ALA A 302 19.55 -8.80 8.36
N SER A 303 19.32 -9.89 9.08
CA SER A 303 19.43 -11.27 8.59
C SER A 303 18.14 -12.03 8.90
N ASP A 304 17.06 -11.63 8.25
CA ASP A 304 15.81 -12.40 8.13
C ASP A 304 16.04 -13.66 7.27
N ASP A 305 16.64 -14.69 7.90
CA ASP A 305 16.36 -16.08 7.60
C ASP A 305 14.99 -16.34 8.23
N GLY A 306 13.98 -16.50 7.36
CA GLY A 306 12.57 -16.47 7.75
C GLY A 306 12.35 -17.21 9.05
N SER A 307 12.02 -16.45 10.09
CA SER A 307 11.61 -16.99 11.37
C SER A 307 10.32 -17.76 11.10
N VAL A 308 10.49 -19.05 10.81
CA VAL A 308 9.55 -20.10 11.17
C VAL A 308 9.48 -20.09 12.68
N SER A 309 8.83 -19.04 13.22
CA SER A 309 8.31 -19.04 14.57
C SER A 309 7.56 -20.35 14.67
N SER A 310 8.04 -21.21 15.55
CA SER A 310 7.45 -22.51 15.84
C SER A 310 5.94 -22.36 15.83
N GLU A 311 5.27 -23.21 15.05
CA GLU A 311 3.81 -23.40 15.03
C GLU A 311 3.34 -23.93 16.39
N GLU A 312 3.63 -23.20 17.47
CA GLU A 312 2.83 -23.24 18.67
C GLU A 312 1.49 -22.63 18.24
N SER A 313 0.40 -23.34 18.51
CA SER A 313 -0.93 -22.93 18.09
C SER A 313 -1.31 -21.65 18.81
N LEU A 314 -0.95 -20.50 18.22
CA LEU A 314 -1.42 -19.19 18.64
C LEU A 314 -2.94 -19.24 18.69
N ASP A 315 -3.50 -18.55 19.68
CA ASP A 315 -4.95 -18.36 19.70
C ASP A 315 -5.38 -17.63 18.41
N PRO A 316 -6.57 -17.89 17.84
CA PRO A 316 -6.99 -17.25 16.60
C PRO A 316 -6.94 -15.71 16.64
N GLU A 317 -7.10 -15.11 17.83
CA GLU A 317 -6.99 -13.67 18.04
C GLU A 317 -5.53 -13.17 17.95
N GLU A 318 -4.58 -13.86 18.58
CA GLU A 318 -3.15 -13.55 18.48
C GLU A 318 -2.63 -13.68 17.04
N GLN A 319 -3.09 -14.70 16.30
CA GLN A 319 -2.74 -14.87 14.90
C GLN A 319 -3.29 -13.72 14.05
N ARG A 320 -4.52 -13.26 14.32
CA ARG A 320 -5.14 -12.12 13.61
C ARG A 320 -4.34 -10.84 13.85
N LEU A 321 -3.96 -10.55 15.10
CA LEU A 321 -3.14 -9.39 15.44
C LEU A 321 -1.79 -9.41 14.71
N LYS A 322 -1.13 -10.57 14.71
CA LYS A 322 0.13 -10.76 13.98
C LYS A 322 -0.03 -10.53 12.48
N ASP A 323 -1.08 -11.07 11.86
CA ASP A 323 -1.34 -10.91 10.43
C ASP A 323 -1.56 -9.42 10.06
N ILE A 324 -2.25 -8.67 10.91
CA ILE A 324 -2.47 -7.23 10.69
C ILE A 324 -1.17 -6.44 10.87
N LYS A 325 -0.37 -6.75 11.90
CA LYS A 325 0.95 -6.15 12.12
C LYS A 325 1.88 -6.40 10.91
N ASP A 326 1.94 -7.63 10.43
CA ASP A 326 2.72 -8.01 9.24
C ASP A 326 2.24 -7.29 7.98
N MET A 327 0.93 -7.08 7.83
CA MET A 327 0.35 -6.31 6.74
C MET A 327 0.68 -4.81 6.85
N MET A 328 0.72 -4.26 8.06
CA MET A 328 1.09 -2.86 8.30
C MET A 328 2.55 -2.60 7.95
N LEU A 329 3.48 -3.42 8.46
CA LEU A 329 4.92 -3.33 8.14
C LEU A 329 5.18 -3.55 6.64
N LYS A 330 4.42 -4.44 6.00
CA LYS A 330 4.44 -4.65 4.55
C LYS A 330 4.02 -3.40 3.79
N LEU A 331 2.87 -2.81 4.15
CA LEU A 331 2.38 -1.58 3.53
C LEU A 331 3.39 -0.45 3.71
N ASP A 332 3.94 -0.30 4.90
CA ASP A 332 4.92 0.73 5.24
C ASP A 332 6.19 0.64 4.40
N THR A 333 6.78 -0.55 4.30
CA THR A 333 7.99 -0.76 3.50
C THR A 333 7.74 -0.45 2.02
N VAL A 334 6.57 -0.81 1.50
CA VAL A 334 6.23 -0.55 0.10
C VAL A 334 5.90 0.93 -0.13
N MET A 335 5.23 1.59 0.81
CA MET A 335 5.00 3.04 0.79
C MET A 335 6.33 3.79 0.78
N ASP A 336 7.31 3.40 1.60
CA ASP A 336 8.66 3.98 1.62
C ASP A 336 9.36 3.88 0.24
N VAL A 337 9.22 2.73 -0.44
CA VAL A 337 9.74 2.54 -1.80
C VAL A 337 9.01 3.44 -2.80
N GLN A 338 7.70 3.63 -2.66
CA GLN A 338 6.92 4.51 -3.54
C GLN A 338 7.31 5.98 -3.35
N PHE A 339 7.44 6.45 -2.10
CA PHE A 339 7.94 7.80 -1.80
C PHE A 339 9.34 8.01 -2.38
N SER A 340 10.27 7.10 -2.10
CA SER A 340 11.65 7.17 -2.60
C SER A 340 11.72 7.25 -4.13
N TYR A 341 10.85 6.51 -4.83
CA TYR A 341 10.80 6.55 -6.29
C TYR A 341 10.39 7.94 -6.81
N TYR A 342 9.30 8.51 -6.27
CA TYR A 342 8.86 9.84 -6.68
C TYR A 342 9.86 10.91 -6.26
N ASP A 343 10.41 10.84 -5.05
CA ASP A 343 11.41 11.78 -4.55
C ASP A 343 12.61 11.86 -5.49
N SER A 344 13.13 10.71 -5.95
CA SER A 344 14.23 10.66 -6.94
C SER A 344 13.96 11.39 -8.27
N ILE A 345 12.69 11.63 -8.61
CA ILE A 345 12.25 12.42 -9.78
C ILE A 345 12.19 13.91 -9.40
N PHE A 346 11.58 14.24 -8.27
CA PHE A 346 11.40 15.63 -7.83
C PHE A 346 12.71 16.28 -7.38
N GLU A 347 13.64 15.53 -6.78
CA GLU A 347 14.98 16.00 -6.40
C GLU A 347 15.81 16.49 -7.60
N ARG A 348 15.59 15.92 -8.79
CA ARG A 348 16.31 16.32 -10.01
C ARG A 348 15.95 17.74 -10.46
N ARG A 349 14.81 18.27 -10.00
CA ARG A 349 14.27 19.59 -10.35
C ARG A 349 14.11 19.83 -11.85
N ASP A 350 13.83 18.78 -12.61
CA ASP A 350 13.35 18.91 -13.99
C ASP A 350 11.86 19.25 -13.96
N LEU A 351 11.54 20.52 -14.19
CA LEU A 351 10.18 21.04 -14.15
C LEU A 351 9.22 20.30 -15.10
N GLN A 352 9.69 19.82 -16.25
CA GLN A 352 8.84 19.10 -17.20
C GLN A 352 8.54 17.69 -16.71
N GLU A 353 9.53 17.01 -16.14
CA GLU A 353 9.34 15.67 -15.59
C GLU A 353 8.49 15.71 -14.32
N MET A 354 8.71 16.69 -13.45
CA MET A 354 7.88 16.95 -12.26
C MET A 354 6.43 17.19 -12.66
N ASP A 355 6.16 18.08 -13.62
CA ASP A 355 4.78 18.39 -14.05
C ASP A 355 4.07 17.15 -14.63
N ARG A 356 4.74 16.37 -15.49
CA ARG A 356 4.17 15.12 -16.03
C ARG A 356 3.90 14.07 -14.95
N THR A 357 4.82 13.94 -14.01
CA THR A 357 4.69 12.99 -12.90
C THR A 357 3.54 13.41 -11.97
N TYR A 358 3.43 14.71 -11.70
CA TYR A 358 2.34 15.26 -10.90
C TYR A 358 0.97 15.10 -11.58
N GLN A 359 0.88 15.34 -12.90
CA GLN A 359 -0.33 15.04 -13.67
C GLN A 359 -0.74 13.55 -13.56
N THR A 360 0.25 12.65 -13.53
CA THR A 360 0.02 11.21 -13.33
C THR A 360 -0.53 10.92 -11.93
N LEU A 361 0.03 11.53 -10.88
CA LEU A 361 -0.48 11.41 -9.51
C LEU A 361 -1.92 11.92 -9.38
N ILE A 362 -2.26 13.05 -10.00
CA ILE A 362 -3.64 13.58 -10.01
C ILE A 362 -4.58 12.62 -10.74
N ALA A 363 -4.18 12.08 -11.90
CA ALA A 363 -4.99 11.12 -12.64
C ALA A 363 -5.28 9.86 -11.80
N GLN A 364 -4.24 9.32 -11.14
CA GLN A 364 -4.38 8.17 -10.23
C GLN A 364 -5.29 8.49 -9.05
N PHE A 365 -5.19 9.69 -8.48
CA PHE A 365 -6.11 10.12 -7.43
C PHE A 365 -7.57 10.06 -7.88
N GLN A 366 -7.88 10.60 -9.06
CA GLN A 366 -9.24 10.62 -9.58
C GLN A 366 -9.79 9.24 -9.94
N SER A 367 -8.94 8.34 -10.47
CA SER A 367 -9.40 7.02 -10.96
C SER A 367 -9.25 5.87 -9.98
N ILE A 368 -8.37 6.00 -8.97
CA ILE A 368 -7.99 4.89 -8.06
C ILE A 368 -8.19 5.28 -6.60
N ILE A 369 -7.61 6.39 -6.14
CA ILE A 369 -7.59 6.72 -4.71
C ILE A 369 -8.97 7.19 -4.23
N ILE A 370 -9.57 8.20 -4.88
CA ILE A 370 -10.87 8.74 -4.45
C ILE A 370 -12.02 7.70 -4.51
N PRO A 371 -12.08 6.77 -5.47
CA PRO A 371 -13.10 5.73 -5.48
C PRO A 371 -12.84 4.60 -4.48
N THR A 372 -11.62 4.43 -3.99
CA THR A 372 -11.26 3.40 -3.00
C THR A 372 -11.51 3.94 -1.60
N TYR A 373 -12.72 3.70 -1.10
CA TYR A 373 -13.13 4.10 0.25
C TYR A 373 -12.24 3.43 1.32
N ARG A 374 -11.93 4.15 2.41
CA ARG A 374 -11.14 3.72 3.59
C ARG A 374 -9.63 3.58 3.46
N SER A 375 -9.01 3.74 2.30
CA SER A 375 -7.54 3.84 2.24
C SER A 375 -7.07 5.02 3.11
N ARG A 376 -6.12 4.83 4.03
CA ARG A 376 -5.62 5.86 4.97
C ARG A 376 -4.21 6.36 4.63
N HIS A 377 -3.42 5.59 3.87
CA HIS A 377 -2.00 5.85 3.71
C HIS A 377 -1.62 6.24 2.28
N THR A 378 -2.17 5.58 1.26
CA THR A 378 -1.70 5.76 -0.13
C THR A 378 -1.83 7.19 -0.68
N GLN A 379 -2.86 7.91 -0.24
CA GLN A 379 -3.08 9.32 -0.56
C GLN A 379 -1.94 10.25 -0.10
N PHE A 380 -1.14 9.83 0.89
CA PHE A 380 -0.06 10.66 1.41
C PHE A 380 1.08 10.87 0.43
N VAL A 381 1.22 10.00 -0.58
CA VAL A 381 2.14 10.24 -1.70
C VAL A 381 1.75 11.53 -2.43
N LEU A 382 0.47 11.68 -2.79
CA LEU A 382 -0.02 12.92 -3.40
C LEU A 382 0.03 14.10 -2.42
N PHE A 383 -0.29 13.87 -1.15
CA PHE A 383 -0.22 14.90 -0.10
C PHE A 383 1.17 15.55 -0.01
N HIS A 384 2.22 14.74 0.05
CA HIS A 384 3.61 15.20 0.11
C HIS A 384 4.00 15.96 -1.16
N PHE A 385 3.93 15.32 -2.33
CA PHE A 385 4.43 15.92 -3.58
C PHE A 385 3.60 17.11 -4.07
N SER A 386 2.33 17.22 -3.69
CA SER A 386 1.51 18.40 -4.00
C SER A 386 1.97 19.67 -3.28
N GLN A 387 2.64 19.53 -2.13
CA GLN A 387 3.05 20.65 -1.30
C GLN A 387 4.41 21.26 -1.70
N MET A 388 5.12 20.62 -2.64
CA MET A 388 6.42 21.11 -3.13
C MET A 388 6.33 22.40 -3.95
N SER A 389 5.15 22.76 -4.44
CA SER A 389 4.91 23.95 -5.26
C SER A 389 3.50 24.48 -5.05
N THR A 390 3.35 25.80 -4.97
CA THR A 390 2.03 26.43 -4.91
C THR A 390 1.15 26.09 -6.11
N ASP A 391 1.72 25.91 -7.31
CA ASP A 391 0.96 25.49 -8.49
C ASP A 391 0.38 24.07 -8.31
N PHE A 392 1.12 23.16 -7.69
CA PHE A 392 0.64 21.81 -7.40
C PHE A 392 -0.46 21.83 -6.34
N VAL A 393 -0.27 22.58 -5.24
CA VAL A 393 -1.31 22.81 -4.22
C VAL A 393 -2.62 23.27 -4.87
N VAL A 394 -2.55 24.30 -5.72
CA VAL A 394 -3.74 24.86 -6.40
C VAL A 394 -4.39 23.83 -7.31
N ARG A 395 -3.62 23.09 -8.13
CA ARG A 395 -4.17 22.06 -9.03
C ARG A 395 -4.87 20.93 -8.27
N PHE A 396 -4.34 20.48 -7.13
CA PHE A 396 -5.00 19.48 -6.31
C PHE A 396 -6.30 20.01 -5.70
N VAL A 397 -6.25 21.21 -5.13
CA VAL A 397 -7.42 21.88 -4.57
C VAL A 397 -8.50 22.09 -5.63
N ASP A 398 -8.15 22.55 -6.83
CA ASP A 398 -9.09 22.73 -7.95
C ASP A 398 -9.70 21.40 -8.37
N THR A 399 -8.90 20.33 -8.43
CA THR A 399 -9.37 18.99 -8.76
C THR A 399 -10.40 18.49 -7.75
N CYS A 400 -10.10 18.56 -6.45
CA CYS A 400 -11.03 18.20 -5.39
C CYS A 400 -12.27 19.10 -5.39
N SER A 401 -12.11 20.41 -5.58
CA SER A 401 -13.24 21.35 -5.65
C SER A 401 -14.19 21.02 -6.79
N GLN A 402 -13.66 20.72 -7.99
CA GLN A 402 -14.47 20.31 -9.14
C GLN A 402 -15.23 19.01 -8.86
N LEU A 403 -14.57 18.01 -8.27
CA LEU A 403 -15.19 16.74 -7.91
C LEU A 403 -16.29 16.91 -6.85
N ALA A 404 -16.11 17.82 -5.89
CA ALA A 404 -17.09 18.10 -4.84
C ALA A 404 -18.38 18.75 -5.37
N VAL A 405 -18.27 19.62 -6.39
CA VAL A 405 -19.42 20.40 -6.90
C VAL A 405 -20.09 19.79 -8.14
N ASP A 406 -19.44 18.89 -8.87
CA ASP A 406 -19.95 18.29 -10.11
C ASP A 406 -21.15 17.36 -9.84
N GLN A 407 -22.35 17.83 -10.19
CA GLN A 407 -23.61 17.10 -9.99
C GLN A 407 -23.70 15.81 -10.81
N ASN A 408 -22.87 15.64 -11.84
CA ASN A 408 -22.83 14.41 -12.65
C ASN A 408 -22.07 13.27 -11.96
N ARG A 409 -21.37 13.54 -10.86
CA ARG A 409 -20.65 12.51 -10.09
C ARG A 409 -21.56 11.85 -9.05
N PRO A 410 -21.33 10.57 -8.71
CA PRO A 410 -22.01 9.90 -7.60
C PRO A 410 -21.91 10.70 -6.29
N PRO A 411 -22.97 10.78 -5.47
CA PRO A 411 -22.95 11.52 -4.21
C PRO A 411 -21.81 11.14 -3.26
N LEU A 412 -21.44 9.85 -3.23
CA LEU A 412 -20.33 9.34 -2.42
C LEU A 412 -19.00 9.97 -2.83
N ILE A 413 -18.68 10.01 -4.13
CA ILE A 413 -17.44 10.64 -4.64
C ILE A 413 -17.41 12.14 -4.31
N ARG A 414 -18.56 12.84 -4.40
CA ARG A 414 -18.62 14.25 -4.03
C ARG A 414 -18.38 14.47 -2.54
N ALA A 415 -18.93 13.61 -1.69
CA ALA A 415 -18.72 13.66 -0.25
C ALA A 415 -17.24 13.37 0.10
N SER A 416 -16.66 12.32 -0.49
CA SER A 416 -15.23 12.02 -0.35
C SER A 416 -14.36 13.20 -0.82
N ALA A 417 -14.69 13.83 -1.94
CA ALA A 417 -13.96 15.01 -2.43
C ALA A 417 -14.01 16.18 -1.44
N CYS A 418 -15.14 16.39 -0.76
CA CYS A 418 -15.23 17.39 0.32
C CYS A 418 -14.32 17.03 1.50
N ALA A 419 -14.27 15.76 1.89
CA ALA A 419 -13.41 15.28 2.98
C ALA A 419 -11.92 15.41 2.62
N TYR A 420 -11.51 14.99 1.42
CA TYR A 420 -10.15 15.19 0.90
C TYR A 420 -9.76 16.66 0.87
N LEU A 421 -10.66 17.52 0.38
CA LEU A 421 -10.41 18.96 0.29
C LEU A 421 -10.22 19.60 1.66
N ALA A 422 -11.13 19.34 2.60
CA ALA A 422 -11.06 19.87 3.96
C ALA A 422 -9.85 19.36 4.72
N SER A 423 -9.60 18.05 4.63
CA SER A 423 -8.46 17.42 5.29
C SER A 423 -7.13 17.95 4.75
N TYR A 424 -7.01 18.15 3.43
CA TYR A 424 -5.81 18.69 2.82
C TYR A 424 -5.50 20.11 3.29
N ILE A 425 -6.48 21.02 3.28
CA ILE A 425 -6.25 22.39 3.73
C ILE A 425 -6.04 22.47 5.26
N ALA A 426 -6.61 21.55 6.03
CA ALA A 426 -6.44 21.50 7.48
C ALA A 426 -5.05 21.00 7.88
N ARG A 427 -4.57 19.95 7.21
CA ARG A 427 -3.38 19.18 7.60
C ARG A 427 -2.13 19.57 6.81
N GLY A 428 -2.26 20.18 5.63
CA GLY A 428 -1.10 20.58 4.83
C GLY A 428 -0.36 21.79 5.39
N ALA A 429 0.90 21.59 5.82
CA ALA A 429 1.73 22.62 6.42
C ALA A 429 2.17 23.70 5.43
N HIS A 430 2.26 23.36 4.14
CA HIS A 430 2.72 24.27 3.08
C HIS A 430 1.57 24.84 2.25
N VAL A 431 0.32 24.62 2.65
CA VAL A 431 -0.87 25.18 1.99
C VAL A 431 -1.01 26.67 2.33
N PRO A 432 -0.89 27.59 1.34
CA PRO A 432 -0.96 29.02 1.60
C PRO A 432 -2.35 29.46 2.07
N GLY A 433 -2.40 30.45 2.96
CA GLY A 433 -3.67 30.95 3.51
C GLY A 433 -4.66 31.51 2.49
N PHE A 434 -4.19 32.00 1.34
CA PHE A 434 -5.11 32.42 0.27
C PHE A 434 -5.86 31.24 -0.34
N VAL A 435 -5.21 30.08 -0.50
CA VAL A 435 -5.84 28.85 -0.98
C VAL A 435 -6.90 28.38 0.00
N VAL A 436 -6.62 28.43 1.31
CA VAL A 436 -7.61 28.13 2.35
C VAL A 436 -8.84 29.02 2.20
N ARG A 437 -8.64 30.34 2.10
CA ARG A 437 -9.75 31.30 1.94
C ARG A 437 -10.56 31.05 0.66
N ASP A 438 -9.91 30.75 -0.45
CA ASP A 438 -10.58 30.43 -1.73
C ASP A 438 -11.42 29.14 -1.64
N VAL A 439 -10.92 28.12 -0.92
CA VAL A 439 -11.66 26.89 -0.63
C VAL A 439 -12.87 27.17 0.26
N PHE A 440 -12.71 27.96 1.32
CA PHE A 440 -13.81 28.38 2.18
C PHE A 440 -14.88 29.15 1.40
N ASP A 441 -14.49 30.08 0.52
CA ASP A 441 -15.40 30.83 -0.34
C ASP A 441 -16.19 29.90 -1.26
N THR A 442 -15.52 28.92 -1.86
CA THR A 442 -16.12 27.92 -2.76
C THR A 442 -17.12 27.03 -2.03
N LEU A 443 -16.72 26.45 -0.88
CA LEU A 443 -17.56 25.59 -0.07
C LEU A 443 -18.74 26.35 0.54
N CYS A 444 -18.54 27.57 1.05
CA CYS A 444 -19.60 28.42 1.58
C CYS A 444 -20.63 28.78 0.51
N SER A 445 -20.18 29.16 -0.69
CA SER A 445 -21.07 29.48 -1.81
C SER A 445 -21.93 28.28 -2.21
N GLN A 446 -21.34 27.09 -2.25
CA GLN A 446 -22.05 25.85 -2.57
C GLN A 446 -23.01 25.43 -1.45
N LEU A 447 -22.59 25.54 -0.18
CA LEU A 447 -23.43 25.26 0.99
C LEU A 447 -24.69 26.13 0.96
N GLU A 448 -24.52 27.43 0.73
CA GLU A 448 -25.62 28.38 0.66
C GLU A 448 -26.58 28.07 -0.50
N ARG A 449 -26.04 27.73 -1.67
CA ARG A 449 -26.86 27.33 -2.83
C ARG A 449 -27.72 26.11 -2.49
N LEU A 450 -27.16 25.11 -1.80
CA LEU A 450 -27.89 23.91 -1.39
C LEU A 450 -28.93 24.22 -0.30
N ARG A 451 -28.62 25.11 0.65
CA ARG A 451 -29.57 25.57 1.66
C ARG A 451 -30.80 26.20 1.02
N VAL A 452 -30.61 27.17 0.12
CA VAL A 452 -31.72 27.84 -0.60
C VAL A 452 -32.57 26.84 -1.39
N LEU A 453 -31.94 25.82 -1.98
CA LEU A 453 -32.63 24.79 -2.75
C LEU A 453 -33.47 23.84 -1.87
N HIS A 454 -32.96 23.47 -0.69
CA HIS A 454 -33.51 22.38 0.12
C HIS A 454 -34.33 22.85 1.33
N GLU A 455 -33.96 23.95 1.98
CA GLU A 455 -34.59 24.45 3.20
C GLU A 455 -36.11 24.67 3.07
N PRO A 456 -36.66 25.24 1.97
CA PRO A 456 -38.11 25.45 1.86
C PRO A 456 -38.93 24.16 1.89
N LYS A 457 -38.34 23.04 1.47
CA LYS A 457 -38.95 21.70 1.40
C LYS A 457 -38.48 20.78 2.54
N CYS A 458 -37.71 21.33 3.48
CA CYS A 458 -37.13 20.60 4.58
C CYS A 458 -38.10 20.52 5.76
N ILE A 459 -38.41 19.29 6.17
CA ILE A 459 -39.21 18.99 7.36
C ILE A 459 -38.28 18.83 8.58
N GLY A 460 -37.07 18.32 8.37
CA GLY A 460 -36.02 18.15 9.37
C GLY A 460 -34.73 17.59 8.77
N PRO A 461 -33.69 17.37 9.60
CA PRO A 461 -32.41 16.83 9.17
C PRO A 461 -32.55 15.39 8.63
N ASP A 462 -31.90 15.10 7.51
CA ASP A 462 -31.98 13.81 6.80
C ASP A 462 -30.74 13.58 5.92
N LEU A 463 -29.81 12.76 6.41
CA LEU A 463 -28.54 12.48 5.75
C LEU A 463 -28.71 11.90 4.33
N ARG A 464 -29.66 10.98 4.14
CA ARG A 464 -29.85 10.30 2.85
C ARG A 464 -30.32 11.30 1.78
N ARG A 465 -31.17 12.24 2.18
CA ARG A 465 -31.74 13.23 1.26
C ARG A 465 -30.78 14.39 0.95
N TYR A 466 -29.97 14.81 1.92
CA TYR A 466 -29.11 15.99 1.78
C TYR A 466 -27.62 15.70 2.02
N GLY A 467 -27.14 14.48 1.74
CA GLY A 467 -25.78 14.05 2.07
C GLY A 467 -24.67 14.98 1.58
N THR A 468 -24.77 15.53 0.36
CA THR A 468 -23.77 16.49 -0.15
C THR A 468 -23.77 17.81 0.64
N TYR A 469 -24.93 18.26 1.15
CA TYR A 469 -25.00 19.46 2.00
C TYR A 469 -24.28 19.21 3.34
N TYR A 470 -24.51 18.06 3.98
CA TYR A 470 -23.84 17.71 5.24
C TYR A 470 -22.35 17.44 5.06
N ALA A 471 -21.92 16.84 3.95
CA ALA A 471 -20.50 16.66 3.65
C ALA A 471 -19.76 18.01 3.54
N ILE A 472 -20.37 19.00 2.88
CA ILE A 472 -19.79 20.35 2.79
C ILE A 472 -19.82 21.05 4.14
N ALA A 473 -20.91 20.91 4.91
CA ALA A 473 -20.99 21.47 6.26
C ALA A 473 -19.89 20.89 7.16
N GLN A 474 -19.76 19.56 7.24
CA GLN A 474 -18.73 18.88 8.00
C GLN A 474 -17.31 19.28 7.57
N ALA A 475 -17.06 19.36 6.25
CA ALA A 475 -15.80 19.86 5.70
C ALA A 475 -15.45 21.27 6.20
N LEU A 476 -16.42 22.19 6.22
CA LEU A 476 -16.21 23.55 6.73
C LEU A 476 -15.98 23.58 8.24
N LEU A 477 -16.73 22.80 9.02
CA LEU A 477 -16.56 22.71 10.48
C LEU A 477 -15.16 22.17 10.82
N TYR A 478 -14.75 21.08 10.17
CA TYR A 478 -13.44 20.48 10.37
C TYR A 478 -12.31 21.42 9.95
N ALA A 479 -12.36 21.99 8.74
CA ALA A 479 -11.32 22.90 8.28
C ALA A 479 -11.20 24.14 9.17
N PHE A 480 -12.32 24.63 9.74
CA PHE A 480 -12.32 25.75 10.67
C PHE A 480 -11.54 25.42 11.95
N CYS A 481 -11.69 24.21 12.50
CA CYS A 481 -10.97 23.78 13.70
C CYS A 481 -9.44 23.88 13.57
N PHE A 482 -8.90 23.76 12.36
CA PHE A 482 -7.46 23.85 12.09
C PHE A 482 -7.01 25.21 11.55
N ARG A 483 -7.79 25.82 10.65
CA ARG A 483 -7.37 26.98 9.84
C ARG A 483 -8.12 28.27 10.17
N TRP A 484 -8.75 28.37 11.33
CA TRP A 484 -9.43 29.59 11.77
C TRP A 484 -8.55 30.86 11.72
N ARG A 485 -7.22 30.74 11.95
CA ARG A 485 -6.27 31.87 11.85
C ARG A 485 -6.26 32.49 10.45
N ASP A 486 -6.35 31.68 9.39
CA ASP A 486 -6.34 32.15 8.01
C ASP A 486 -7.62 32.92 7.63
N LEU A 487 -8.67 32.79 8.45
CA LEU A 487 -9.98 33.43 8.26
C LEU A 487 -10.13 34.73 9.04
N ILE A 488 -9.22 35.05 9.97
CA ILE A 488 -9.21 36.32 10.69
C ILE A 488 -8.54 37.38 9.81
N VAL A 489 -9.23 38.49 9.59
CA VAL A 489 -8.73 39.64 8.84
C VAL A 489 -8.02 40.58 9.79
N THR A 490 -6.71 40.73 9.61
CA THR A 490 -5.87 41.69 10.34
C THR A 490 -5.65 42.94 9.48
N PRO A 491 -5.42 44.13 10.09
CA PRO A 491 -5.24 45.38 9.34
C PRO A 491 -4.03 45.37 8.39
N ASP A 492 -3.00 44.62 8.73
CA ASP A 492 -1.74 44.47 7.98
C ASP A 492 -1.73 43.22 7.09
N GLY A 493 -2.76 42.36 7.17
CA GLY A 493 -2.90 41.15 6.37
C GLY A 493 -2.01 39.99 6.80
N THR A 494 -1.35 40.08 7.96
CA THR A 494 -0.54 38.99 8.53
C THR A 494 -1.41 38.03 9.36
N LEU A 495 -0.93 36.80 9.56
CA LEU A 495 -1.65 35.85 10.41
C LEU A 495 -1.58 36.30 11.88
N PRO A 496 -2.70 36.23 12.62
CA PRO A 496 -2.71 36.63 14.03
C PRO A 496 -1.81 35.71 14.85
N THR A 497 -0.99 36.31 15.72
CA THR A 497 -0.14 35.60 16.68
C THR A 497 -0.95 35.12 17.89
N ASP A 498 -0.39 34.21 18.68
CA ASP A 498 -1.06 33.72 19.88
C ASP A 498 -1.36 34.86 20.89
N ALA A 499 -0.48 35.86 20.97
CA ALA A 499 -0.71 37.05 21.78
C ALA A 499 -1.88 37.89 21.25
N ASP A 500 -1.98 38.06 19.93
CA ASP A 500 -3.11 38.78 19.31
C ASP A 500 -4.43 38.10 19.67
N ILE A 501 -4.46 36.77 19.74
CA ILE A 501 -5.66 36.00 20.08
C ILE A 501 -6.01 36.09 21.57
N MET A 502 -5.01 35.95 22.45
CA MET A 502 -5.24 35.97 23.90
C MET A 502 -5.68 37.34 24.43
N TYR A 503 -5.17 38.42 23.85
CA TYR A 503 -5.42 39.79 24.33
C TYR A 503 -6.43 40.57 23.46
N HIS A 504 -7.07 39.93 22.47
CA HIS A 504 -8.05 40.61 21.62
C HIS A 504 -9.31 41.03 22.40
N GLU A 505 -9.57 42.33 22.45
CA GLU A 505 -10.82 42.87 22.95
C GLU A 505 -11.87 43.00 21.82
N GLY A 506 -13.11 42.58 22.07
CA GLY A 506 -14.19 42.62 21.07
C GLY A 506 -14.14 41.54 19.98
N ASP A 507 -15.07 41.61 19.03
CA ASP A 507 -15.25 40.56 18.02
C ASP A 507 -14.17 40.62 16.93
N PHE A 508 -13.71 39.46 16.45
CA PHE A 508 -12.79 39.37 15.32
C PHE A 508 -13.48 39.73 14.00
N GLN A 509 -12.74 40.36 13.09
CA GLN A 509 -13.19 40.52 11.71
C GLN A 509 -12.90 39.23 10.93
N TRP A 510 -13.94 38.64 10.35
CA TRP A 510 -13.84 37.38 9.60
C TRP A 510 -13.77 37.63 8.09
N HIS A 511 -13.15 36.70 7.37
CA HIS A 511 -13.05 36.75 5.92
C HIS A 511 -14.43 36.82 5.26
N ARG A 512 -14.65 37.88 4.48
CA ARG A 512 -15.84 38.11 3.65
C ARG A 512 -17.16 37.86 4.40
N SER A 513 -17.90 36.84 4.00
CA SER A 513 -19.23 36.50 4.55
C SER A 513 -19.24 35.11 5.20
N THR A 514 -18.05 34.59 5.57
CA THR A 514 -17.93 33.24 6.12
C THR A 514 -18.75 33.10 7.40
N LEU A 515 -18.67 34.07 8.31
CA LEU A 515 -19.45 34.07 9.55
C LEU A 515 -20.96 34.04 9.29
N GLU A 516 -21.47 34.95 8.45
CA GLU A 516 -22.90 35.07 8.16
C GLU A 516 -23.44 33.82 7.46
N ILE A 517 -22.70 33.27 6.50
CA ILE A 517 -23.10 32.07 5.77
C ILE A 517 -23.10 30.87 6.71
N VAL A 518 -22.02 30.62 7.46
CA VAL A 518 -21.93 29.47 8.38
C VAL A 518 -23.02 29.56 9.44
N ARG A 519 -23.22 30.73 10.06
CA ARG A 519 -24.29 30.94 11.05
C ARG A 519 -25.67 30.67 10.45
N ARG A 520 -25.99 31.21 9.28
CA ARG A 520 -27.29 30.98 8.62
C ARG A 520 -27.53 29.50 8.33
N ASN A 521 -26.50 28.75 7.97
CA ASN A 521 -26.59 27.32 7.68
C ASN A 521 -26.68 26.46 8.95
N ILE A 522 -25.99 26.83 10.03
CA ILE A 522 -26.07 26.14 11.32
C ILE A 522 -27.50 26.19 11.90
N PHE A 523 -28.13 27.38 11.89
CA PHE A 523 -29.44 27.60 12.50
C PHE A 523 -30.63 27.35 11.56
N CYS A 524 -30.42 26.81 10.36
CA CYS A 524 -31.50 26.53 9.42
C CYS A 524 -32.22 25.20 9.72
N LYS A 525 -33.35 24.95 9.03
CA LYS A 525 -34.14 23.71 9.20
C LYS A 525 -33.39 22.41 8.87
N LEU A 526 -32.30 22.49 8.09
CA LEU A 526 -31.47 21.34 7.75
C LEU A 526 -30.59 20.90 8.93
N ASN A 527 -30.33 21.77 9.91
CA ASN A 527 -29.65 21.46 11.17
C ASN A 527 -28.38 20.58 11.02
N PRO A 528 -27.32 21.09 10.36
CA PRO A 528 -26.11 20.29 10.12
C PRO A 528 -25.43 19.78 11.38
N LEU A 529 -25.53 20.49 12.52
CA LEU A 529 -24.93 20.07 13.78
C LEU A 529 -25.56 18.82 14.40
N ARG A 530 -26.73 18.38 13.93
CA ARG A 530 -27.34 17.11 14.34
C ARG A 530 -26.87 15.93 13.50
N ILE A 531 -26.36 16.16 12.29
CA ILE A 531 -25.99 15.11 11.32
C ILE A 531 -24.48 14.95 11.20
N CYS A 532 -23.70 16.03 11.30
CA CYS A 532 -22.24 15.95 11.28
C CYS A 532 -21.72 15.15 12.49
N ALA A 533 -20.51 14.58 12.37
CA ALA A 533 -19.93 13.75 13.41
C ALA A 533 -19.85 14.52 14.76
N PRO A 534 -20.25 13.89 15.89
CA PRO A 534 -20.32 14.55 17.19
C PRO A 534 -19.02 15.21 17.64
N ASP A 535 -17.87 14.57 17.45
CA ASP A 535 -16.57 15.08 17.92
C ASP A 535 -16.15 16.35 17.17
N ILE A 536 -16.41 16.39 15.86
CA ILE A 536 -16.18 17.59 15.04
C ILE A 536 -17.09 18.72 15.53
N VAL A 537 -18.36 18.43 15.85
CA VAL A 537 -19.31 19.43 16.33
C VAL A 537 -18.92 19.95 17.73
N LYS A 538 -18.51 19.06 18.64
CA LYS A 538 -18.00 19.40 19.98
C LYS A 538 -16.78 20.31 19.86
N GLN A 539 -15.80 19.91 19.04
CA GLN A 539 -14.57 20.66 18.84
C GLN A 539 -14.81 22.02 18.17
N PHE A 540 -15.64 22.04 17.12
CA PHE A 540 -16.06 23.29 16.48
C PHE A 540 -16.76 24.21 17.49
N GLY A 541 -17.68 23.69 18.31
CA GLY A 541 -18.40 24.47 19.30
C GLY A 541 -17.47 25.15 20.30
N ARG A 542 -16.47 24.42 20.82
CA ARG A 542 -15.45 24.96 21.72
C ARG A 542 -14.63 26.08 21.06
N ILE A 543 -14.10 25.82 19.87
CA ILE A 543 -13.28 26.79 19.12
C ILE A 543 -14.11 28.02 18.75
N ALA A 544 -15.31 27.82 18.22
CA ALA A 544 -16.20 28.90 17.80
C ALA A 544 -16.63 29.78 18.97
N LYS A 545 -16.87 29.19 20.15
CA LYS A 545 -17.18 29.92 21.37
C LYS A 545 -15.99 30.76 21.85
N HIS A 546 -14.80 30.15 21.93
CA HIS A 546 -13.58 30.81 22.39
C HIS A 546 -13.20 31.99 21.48
N LEU A 547 -13.33 31.81 20.16
CA LEU A 547 -13.04 32.84 19.16
C LEU A 547 -14.21 33.81 18.95
N ARG A 548 -15.31 33.71 19.71
CA ARG A 548 -16.53 34.53 19.52
C ARG A 548 -17.06 34.49 18.07
N PHE A 549 -16.85 33.38 17.38
CA PHE A 549 -17.34 33.16 16.01
C PHE A 549 -18.84 32.90 16.04
N THR A 550 -19.30 31.87 16.76
CA THR A 550 -20.72 31.61 16.98
C THR A 550 -20.92 30.74 18.22
N TYR A 551 -22.07 30.89 18.88
CA TYR A 551 -22.43 30.12 20.07
C TYR A 551 -23.46 29.05 19.71
N VAL A 552 -23.10 27.78 19.90
CA VAL A 552 -23.93 26.64 19.46
C VAL A 552 -24.36 25.72 20.60
N ASP A 553 -23.88 25.94 21.83
CA ASP A 553 -24.13 25.08 23.00
C ASP A 553 -25.63 24.76 23.19
N THR A 554 -26.48 25.79 23.16
CA THR A 554 -27.94 25.63 23.31
C THR A 554 -28.57 24.83 22.18
N LEU A 555 -28.10 25.03 20.94
CA LEU A 555 -28.58 24.30 19.77
C LEU A 555 -28.17 22.83 19.86
N VAL A 556 -26.92 22.55 20.20
CA VAL A 556 -26.41 21.18 20.39
C VAL A 556 -27.19 20.45 21.50
N GLU A 557 -27.48 21.12 22.61
CA GLU A 557 -28.30 20.53 23.68
C GLU A 557 -29.74 20.25 23.22
N THR A 558 -30.36 21.16 22.45
CA THR A 558 -31.70 20.89 21.88
C THR A 558 -31.67 19.77 20.84
N ASN A 559 -30.56 19.59 20.13
CA ASN A 559 -30.39 18.56 19.11
C ASN A 559 -30.45 17.14 19.68
N LYS A 560 -30.06 16.93 20.96
CA LYS A 560 -30.21 15.64 21.65
C LYS A 560 -31.66 15.14 21.68
N ARG A 561 -32.65 16.04 21.59
CA ARG A 561 -34.08 15.70 21.56
C ARG A 561 -34.61 15.39 20.15
N VAL A 562 -33.82 15.61 19.10
CA VAL A 562 -34.21 15.42 17.69
C VAL A 562 -33.94 13.97 17.28
N ARG A 563 -35.00 13.15 17.19
CA ARG A 563 -34.92 11.75 16.74
C ARG A 563 -34.85 11.63 15.22
N LEU A 564 -33.77 11.05 14.70
CA LEU A 564 -33.52 10.91 13.26
C LEU A 564 -34.33 9.76 12.62
N SER A 565 -34.63 8.72 13.41
CA SER A 565 -35.43 7.56 13.01
C SER A 565 -36.84 7.90 12.50
N ARG A 566 -37.44 9.00 12.97
CA ARG A 566 -38.78 9.45 12.52
C ARG A 566 -38.79 10.01 11.10
N SER A 567 -37.66 10.42 10.54
CA SER A 567 -37.58 10.88 9.13
C SER A 567 -37.90 9.73 8.15
N LEU A 568 -37.63 8.48 8.54
CA LEU A 568 -37.96 7.29 7.74
C LEU A 568 -39.47 7.04 7.65
N ALA A 569 -40.23 7.26 8.73
CA ALA A 569 -41.68 7.04 8.75
C ALA A 569 -42.42 7.94 7.74
N SER A 570 -41.89 9.13 7.45
CA SER A 570 -42.43 10.01 6.41
C SER A 570 -42.11 9.52 4.99
N GLY A 571 -41.06 8.70 4.81
CA GLY A 571 -40.70 8.08 3.53
C GLY A 571 -41.56 6.85 3.18
N TYR A 572 -42.08 6.13 4.19
CA TYR A 572 -42.98 4.99 4.00
C TYR A 572 -44.31 5.40 3.33
N LEU A 573 -44.79 6.62 3.55
CA LEU A 573 -45.96 7.17 2.85
C LEU A 573 -45.72 7.49 1.37
N ASN A 574 -44.45 7.59 0.93
CA ASN A 574 -44.06 7.89 -0.45
C ASN A 574 -43.59 6.64 -1.25
N GLY A 575 -43.85 5.43 -0.76
CA GLY A 575 -43.80 4.21 -1.57
C GLY A 575 -42.41 3.65 -1.89
N ILE A 576 -41.34 4.09 -1.22
CA ILE A 576 -40.00 3.49 -1.36
C ILE A 576 -39.61 2.85 -0.03
N GLY A 577 -40.06 1.60 0.17
CA GLY A 577 -39.67 0.77 1.30
C GLY A 577 -38.22 0.31 1.17
N GLY A 578 -37.30 1.04 1.78
CA GLY A 578 -35.92 0.59 1.95
C GLY A 578 -35.86 -0.51 3.01
N ARG A 579 -35.56 -1.74 2.59
CA ARG A 579 -35.29 -2.86 3.51
C ARG A 579 -34.18 -2.49 4.49
N GLU A 580 -34.47 -2.57 5.78
CA GLU A 580 -33.45 -2.60 6.83
C GLU A 580 -32.56 -3.83 6.60
N THR A 581 -31.25 -3.63 6.56
CA THR A 581 -30.28 -4.73 6.61
C THR A 581 -29.95 -5.03 8.06
N ALA A 582 -29.62 -6.28 8.43
CA ALA A 582 -29.28 -6.64 9.81
C ALA A 582 -28.16 -5.76 10.44
N LEU A 583 -27.28 -5.20 9.60
CA LEU A 583 -26.22 -4.26 10.00
C LEU A 583 -26.73 -2.88 10.46
N THR A 584 -27.86 -2.40 9.93
CA THR A 584 -28.44 -1.10 10.33
C THR A 584 -29.11 -1.13 11.71
N GLY A 585 -29.45 -2.33 12.21
CA GLY A 585 -30.00 -2.51 13.56
C GLY A 585 -28.96 -2.40 14.67
N LYS A 586 -27.68 -2.71 14.39
CA LYS A 586 -26.60 -2.66 15.39
C LYS A 586 -26.11 -1.24 15.73
N LYS A 587 -26.14 -0.30 14.76
CA LYS A 587 -25.62 1.08 14.91
C LYS A 587 -26.63 2.13 15.43
N GLY A 588 -27.85 1.74 15.81
CA GLY A 588 -28.82 2.65 16.41
C GLY A 588 -29.04 3.98 15.64
N GLU A 589 -28.92 5.12 16.32
CA GLU A 589 -29.01 6.45 15.69
C GLU A 589 -27.75 6.88 14.94
N GLU A 590 -26.59 6.25 15.18
CA GLU A 590 -25.30 6.59 14.55
C GLU A 590 -25.31 6.31 13.05
N ALA A 591 -26.11 5.34 12.60
CA ALA A 591 -26.30 5.05 11.17
C ALA A 591 -26.87 6.24 10.36
N PHE A 592 -27.41 7.27 11.04
CA PHE A 592 -27.92 8.49 10.42
C PHE A 592 -26.96 9.68 10.53
N LEU A 593 -25.81 9.50 11.17
CA LEU A 593 -24.77 10.50 11.32
C LEU A 593 -23.71 10.33 10.23
N MET A 594 -22.99 11.42 9.98
CA MET A 594 -21.77 11.39 9.17
C MET A 594 -20.65 10.73 9.95
N ASP A 595 -19.85 9.94 9.24
CA ASP A 595 -18.60 9.39 9.74
C ASP A 595 -17.58 10.52 9.99
N ALA A 596 -16.73 10.38 11.01
CA ALA A 596 -15.66 11.33 11.35
C ALA A 596 -14.39 11.12 10.50
N TYR A 597 -14.44 10.23 9.51
CA TYR A 597 -13.31 9.91 8.64
C TYR A 597 -12.82 11.10 7.79
N PHE A 598 -11.55 11.49 7.95
CA PHE A 598 -10.84 12.40 7.05
C PHE A 598 -9.60 11.74 6.43
N PRO A 599 -9.38 11.87 5.10
CA PRO A 599 -8.33 11.14 4.41
C PRO A 599 -6.89 11.46 4.83
N PHE A 600 -6.62 12.62 5.41
CA PHE A 600 -5.29 12.97 5.91
C PHE A 600 -5.27 13.09 7.44
N ASP A 601 -6.04 12.25 8.15
CA ASP A 601 -5.81 12.02 9.57
C ASP A 601 -4.43 11.38 9.82
N PRO A 602 -3.91 11.38 11.06
CA PRO A 602 -2.49 11.14 11.33
C PRO A 602 -1.93 9.87 10.66
N TYR A 603 -0.77 10.03 10.03
CA TYR A 603 -0.07 8.93 9.37
C TYR A 603 0.66 8.07 10.41
N VAL A 604 0.27 6.78 10.51
CA VAL A 604 0.73 5.88 11.57
C VAL A 604 1.82 4.89 11.15
N LEU A 605 2.11 4.75 9.85
CA LEU A 605 3.13 3.79 9.40
C LEU A 605 4.55 4.25 9.77
N PRO A 606 5.30 3.48 10.58
CA PRO A 606 6.52 3.95 11.26
C PRO A 606 7.62 4.46 10.33
N ARG A 607 8.04 3.67 9.34
CA ARG A 607 9.17 3.93 8.45
C ARG A 607 8.92 5.09 7.51
N SER A 608 7.77 5.05 6.83
CA SER A 608 7.41 6.00 5.78
C SER A 608 6.86 7.33 6.33
N LYS A 609 6.54 7.41 7.63
CA LYS A 609 6.12 8.65 8.30
C LYS A 609 7.13 9.79 8.15
N ARG A 610 8.44 9.46 8.08
CA ARG A 610 9.52 10.44 7.86
C ARG A 610 9.32 11.33 6.62
N TRP A 611 8.62 10.83 5.60
CA TRP A 611 8.34 11.59 4.38
C TRP A 611 7.30 12.69 4.59
N VAL A 612 6.43 12.56 5.59
CA VAL A 612 5.24 13.41 5.76
C VAL A 612 5.37 14.35 6.96
N GLU A 613 6.24 14.05 7.92
CA GLU A 613 6.33 14.75 9.21
C GLU A 613 6.46 16.28 9.08
N HIS A 614 7.25 16.76 8.12
CA HIS A 614 7.46 18.20 7.89
C HIS A 614 6.34 18.88 7.11
N ASP A 615 5.52 18.10 6.41
CA ASP A 615 4.41 18.60 5.59
C ASP A 615 3.07 18.59 6.32
N TYR A 616 3.06 18.18 7.60
CA TYR A 616 1.85 17.85 8.34
C TYR A 616 1.61 18.76 9.54
N VAL A 617 0.37 19.28 9.63
CA VAL A 617 -0.12 20.09 10.75
C VAL A 617 -0.80 19.19 11.77
N GLN A 618 -0.15 19.05 12.92
CA GLN A 618 -0.75 18.42 14.10
C GLN A 618 -1.84 19.30 14.70
N TRP A 619 -2.87 18.67 15.27
CA TRP A 619 -3.90 19.40 16.00
C TRP A 619 -3.30 20.07 17.24
N ARG A 620 -3.74 21.29 17.52
CA ARG A 620 -3.32 22.07 18.70
C ARG A 620 -4.52 22.86 19.25
N PRO A 621 -4.63 23.00 20.58
CA PRO A 621 -5.67 23.83 21.17
C PRO A 621 -5.48 25.30 20.81
N VAL A 622 -6.57 26.07 20.85
CA VAL A 622 -6.52 27.51 20.61
C VAL A 622 -5.87 28.21 21.82
N PRO A 623 -4.98 29.20 21.63
CA PRO A 623 -4.36 29.92 22.73
C PRO A 623 -5.37 30.47 23.74
N GLY A 624 -5.17 30.17 25.02
CA GLY A 624 -6.05 30.58 26.12
C GLY A 624 -7.35 29.76 26.26
N MET A 625 -7.58 28.75 25.42
CA MET A 625 -8.69 27.82 25.59
C MET A 625 -8.38 26.83 26.73
N PRO A 626 -9.31 26.59 27.67
CA PRO A 626 -9.15 25.52 28.66
C PRO A 626 -9.05 24.16 27.96
N VAL A 627 -7.96 23.44 28.26
CA VAL A 627 -7.82 22.02 27.92
C VAL A 627 -8.59 21.26 29.00
N GLU A 628 -9.63 20.52 28.62
CA GLU A 628 -10.22 19.55 29.54
C GLU A 628 -9.20 18.42 29.64
N LYS A 629 -8.84 18.03 30.87
CA LYS A 629 -8.30 16.69 31.06
C LYS A 629 -9.45 15.74 30.75
N ASP A 630 -9.19 14.71 29.97
CA ASP A 630 -10.16 13.65 29.77
C ASP A 630 -10.33 12.95 31.12
N ASP A 631 -11.28 13.42 31.93
CA ASP A 631 -11.66 12.83 33.21
C ASP A 631 -12.57 11.62 32.92
N GLU A 632 -12.01 10.57 32.31
CA GLU A 632 -12.68 9.27 32.14
C GLU A 632 -12.38 8.30 33.32
N ASP A 633 -11.68 8.75 34.37
CA ASP A 633 -11.22 7.92 35.50
C ASP A 633 -11.76 8.32 36.90
N GLU A 634 -12.83 9.11 37.04
CA GLU A 634 -13.37 9.51 38.36
C GLU A 634 -14.90 9.37 38.50
N ASP A 635 -15.46 8.20 38.17
CA ASP A 635 -16.83 7.83 38.57
C ASP A 635 -16.87 6.38 39.11
N ASP A 636 -15.98 6.02 40.05
CA ASP A 636 -16.05 4.72 40.75
C ASP A 636 -15.38 4.75 42.15
N GLU A 637 -15.63 5.77 42.97
CA GLU A 637 -15.37 5.70 44.42
C GLU A 637 -16.44 6.48 45.19
N ASP A 638 -17.42 5.75 45.77
CA ASP A 638 -17.95 5.92 47.14
C ASP A 638 -19.38 5.34 47.25
N GLU A 639 -19.51 4.12 47.75
CA GLU A 639 -20.34 3.75 48.92
C GLU A 639 -20.20 2.23 49.18
N ASP A 640 -19.07 1.88 49.80
CA ASP A 640 -18.93 0.65 50.60
C ASP A 640 -19.34 0.93 52.06
N ASP A 641 -19.67 -0.16 52.76
CA ASP A 641 -19.94 -0.35 54.20
C ASP A 641 -21.42 -0.22 54.63
N ASP A 642 -22.14 -1.34 54.75
CA ASP A 642 -21.87 -2.31 55.83
C ASP A 642 -22.68 -3.62 55.64
N ASP A 643 -21.96 -4.73 55.80
CA ASP A 643 -22.44 -6.10 55.98
C ASP A 643 -23.42 -6.23 57.16
N ASP A 644 -24.40 -7.13 57.05
CA ASP A 644 -24.54 -8.25 57.99
C ASP A 644 -25.70 -9.18 57.55
N GLU A 645 -25.34 -10.43 57.28
CA GLU A 645 -26.21 -11.59 57.14
C GLU A 645 -26.98 -11.86 58.45
N ASP A 646 -28.27 -12.22 58.38
CA ASP A 646 -28.76 -13.47 58.99
C ASP A 646 -30.29 -13.64 58.81
N ASP A 647 -30.65 -14.84 58.35
CA ASP A 647 -31.99 -15.43 58.36
C ASP A 647 -32.60 -15.47 59.77
N ALA A 648 -33.88 -15.10 59.92
CA ALA A 648 -34.85 -15.87 60.70
C ALA A 648 -36.27 -15.29 60.58
N ASP A 649 -37.21 -16.16 60.22
CA ASP A 649 -38.64 -16.05 60.46
C ASP A 649 -38.96 -15.51 61.87
N ASP A 650 -39.91 -14.59 61.98
CA ASP A 650 -41.02 -14.84 62.90
C ASP A 650 -42.26 -13.98 62.59
N ASP A 651 -43.37 -14.66 62.82
CA ASP A 651 -44.75 -14.29 62.62
C ASP A 651 -45.24 -13.23 63.63
N ASP A 652 -46.46 -12.78 63.38
CA ASP A 652 -47.42 -12.31 64.38
C ASP A 652 -47.47 -10.83 64.80
N SER A 653 -48.52 -10.19 64.27
CA SER A 653 -49.60 -9.55 65.04
C SER A 653 -49.47 -8.11 65.56
N SER A 654 -50.51 -7.36 65.15
CA SER A 654 -51.43 -6.58 66.00
C SER A 654 -51.29 -5.05 66.05
N THR A 655 -52.35 -4.43 65.52
CA THR A 655 -53.14 -3.27 66.05
C THR A 655 -52.43 -1.92 66.11
N SER A 656 -52.97 -0.80 65.62
CA SER A 656 -54.29 -0.14 65.80
C SER A 656 -54.16 1.21 65.06
N ASP A 657 -55.14 1.98 64.61
CA ASP A 657 -56.59 1.98 64.52
C ASP A 657 -56.96 3.28 63.74
N GLU A 658 -58.24 3.40 63.35
CA GLU A 658 -59.02 4.62 63.03
C GLU A 658 -59.14 5.10 61.57
N ASP A 659 -60.19 4.56 60.92
CA ASP A 659 -61.43 5.24 60.47
C ASP A 659 -61.38 6.40 59.45
N ASP A 660 -61.98 6.20 58.27
CA ASP A 660 -63.35 6.69 57.96
C ASP A 660 -63.80 6.35 56.50
N ASP A 661 -64.86 5.54 56.45
CA ASP A 661 -66.06 5.55 55.60
C ASP A 661 -66.07 5.62 54.04
N ASP A 662 -66.72 4.58 53.51
CA ASP A 662 -67.79 4.54 52.50
C ASP A 662 -67.54 5.04 51.06
N ASP A 663 -67.59 4.13 50.08
CA ASP A 663 -68.87 3.79 49.43
C ASP A 663 -68.77 2.49 48.60
N ALA A 664 -69.86 1.73 48.65
CA ALA A 664 -70.02 0.37 48.16
C ALA A 664 -70.53 0.32 46.71
N ASN A 665 -70.09 -0.71 45.96
CA ASN A 665 -70.94 -1.62 45.17
C ASN A 665 -70.10 -2.32 44.09
N VAL A 666 -70.29 -3.58 43.73
CA VAL A 666 -70.90 -4.78 44.33
C VAL A 666 -70.61 -5.90 43.32
N ALA A 667 -70.40 -7.11 43.85
CA ALA A 667 -70.63 -8.41 43.21
C ALA A 667 -69.74 -8.84 42.01
N ASN A 668 -68.71 -9.62 42.37
CA ASN A 668 -68.50 -11.04 42.01
C ASN A 668 -69.79 -11.81 41.59
N PRO A 669 -69.78 -13.01 40.94
CA PRO A 669 -68.70 -13.99 40.99
C PRO A 669 -68.47 -14.87 39.73
N GLU A 670 -67.31 -15.50 39.73
CA GLU A 670 -67.01 -16.95 39.58
C GLU A 670 -67.70 -17.85 38.53
N ASP A 671 -66.90 -18.87 38.21
CA ASP A 671 -67.17 -20.18 37.63
C ASP A 671 -67.13 -20.28 36.09
N LEU A 672 -66.04 -20.85 35.53
CA LEU A 672 -65.79 -22.30 35.40
C LEU A 672 -66.95 -22.93 34.60
N ASP A 673 -66.78 -23.43 33.38
CA ASP A 673 -65.96 -24.57 33.00
C ASP A 673 -66.29 -24.91 31.52
N ASP A 674 -65.53 -25.83 30.95
CA ASP A 674 -65.82 -26.64 29.74
C ASP A 674 -65.32 -26.11 28.38
N GLY A 675 -64.05 -26.42 28.12
CA GLY A 675 -63.76 -27.57 27.28
C GLY A 675 -64.25 -27.61 25.82
N SER A 676 -63.25 -27.55 24.95
CA SER A 676 -63.09 -28.45 23.79
C SER A 676 -63.70 -28.03 22.43
N THR A 677 -62.75 -27.72 21.54
CA THR A 677 -62.58 -28.27 20.18
C THR A 677 -63.51 -27.84 19.04
N GLU A 678 -62.79 -27.27 18.06
CA GLU A 678 -62.84 -27.57 16.62
C GLU A 678 -63.90 -26.92 15.70
N ALA A 679 -63.34 -26.59 14.53
CA ALA A 679 -63.97 -26.44 13.22
C ALA A 679 -64.51 -25.05 12.83
N SER A 680 -63.61 -24.34 12.14
CA SER A 680 -63.84 -23.80 10.79
C SER A 680 -64.95 -22.77 10.58
N LEU A 681 -64.58 -21.49 10.56
CA LEU A 681 -64.37 -20.69 9.33
C LEU A 681 -63.90 -19.27 9.67
#